data_AF-A0A2G4JH84-F1
#
_entry.id   AF-A0A2G4JH84-F1
#
_cell.length_a   1.000
_cell.length_b   1.000
_cell.length_c   1.000
_cell.angle_alpha   90.00
_cell.angle_beta   90.00
_cell.angle_gamma   90.00
#
_symmetry.space_group_name_H-M   'P 1'
#
loop_
_entity.id
_entity.type
_entity.pdbx_description
1 polymer ?
#
loop_
_entity_poly.entity_id
_entity_poly.type
_entity_poly.pdbx_seq_one_letter_code
_entity_poly.pdbx_strand_id
1 'polypeptide(L)'
;MLFLGLGSGLGTALVDEGTIVALELAHLPFKDQTFEDLLGQRGLAALGADRWRAIVLEGAELLRAAVAAEYIVLGGGNVRLFEQLPDGIRRGHNDKAFEGGFRAWDHPEPAGAHPASGLRALAAWAPRHTLRELFAADPGRAERYTLNVGGHLQVDYSKNLITDDVMRALAELARKTGVERLRDQMFAGEAINTTEQRAVMHMALRNRSARPMLVGGRDVMPEVRAALDHIRRFTDSVRDGAWLGYTGLRLTDVVNIGIGGSDLGPAMVTQALAPYAREGPRVHFVSNVDGTHLAETLRSLHPATTLFTVASKTFTTQETMTNAHSARDWFMGHAKDPAAIARHFVAISTNEEAVRKFGIAAENMFVFWNWVGGRYSLWSSIGLPIALAAGYGHFEQLLDGAHEMDEHFRTAPIERNLPMVLGLLGVWYTSVLGAETHAVLPYEQYLQRLPAYLQQLEMESNGKRIDREGQAVDALTAPIVWGEPGTNGQHAFFQLLHQGTRLVPCDFLAGIESHTEIGNHHQLLLANCFAQTEALMRGKTEDEVRAELTVQGLRGEALEQLLPHKVLPGNRPSTTILYRQLGPRTIGLLLAMYEHKVFTMGAVWNINSFDQWGVELGKQLATQVAADLASPAATTSHDSSTNQLINATKRHLLSGSGAPSKT
;
A
#
# COMPACT_ATOMS: atom_id res chain seq x y z
N MET A 1 -4.39 -44.22 -8.46
CA MET A 1 -5.56 -43.59 -9.12
C MET A 1 -5.08 -42.54 -10.10
N LEU A 2 -5.65 -42.45 -11.30
CA LEU A 2 -5.28 -41.44 -12.30
C LEU A 2 -6.43 -40.44 -12.50
N PHE A 3 -6.16 -39.15 -12.35
CA PHE A 3 -7.11 -38.09 -12.66
C PHE A 3 -6.85 -37.51 -14.05
N LEU A 4 -7.92 -37.35 -14.84
CA LEU A 4 -7.89 -36.69 -16.15
C LEU A 4 -8.93 -35.55 -16.18
N GLY A 5 -8.44 -34.31 -16.25
CA GLY A 5 -9.24 -33.10 -16.34
C GLY A 5 -9.55 -32.72 -17.78
N LEU A 6 -10.80 -32.91 -18.22
CA LEU A 6 -11.28 -32.60 -19.57
C LEU A 6 -11.74 -31.14 -19.64
N GLY A 7 -10.79 -30.24 -19.93
CA GLY A 7 -10.99 -28.79 -20.02
C GLY A 7 -10.58 -28.23 -21.38
N SER A 8 -9.91 -27.07 -21.38
CA SER A 8 -9.32 -26.48 -22.59
C SER A 8 -8.25 -27.39 -23.21
N GLY A 9 -7.48 -28.07 -22.36
CA GLY A 9 -6.53 -29.15 -22.67
C GLY A 9 -6.81 -30.37 -21.80
N LEU A 10 -5.79 -31.20 -21.56
CA LEU A 10 -5.86 -32.38 -20.69
C LEU A 10 -5.00 -32.14 -19.44
N GLY A 11 -5.64 -31.94 -18.28
CA GLY A 11 -4.93 -31.96 -17.00
C GLY A 11 -4.74 -33.40 -16.53
N THR A 12 -3.55 -33.77 -16.06
CA THR A 12 -3.28 -35.12 -15.55
C THR A 12 -2.67 -35.08 -14.16
N ALA A 13 -3.14 -35.96 -13.25
CA ALA A 13 -2.49 -36.17 -11.96
C ALA A 13 -2.56 -37.65 -11.59
N LEU A 14 -1.41 -38.27 -11.36
CA LEU A 14 -1.34 -39.61 -10.79
C LEU A 14 -1.30 -39.49 -9.27
N VAL A 15 -2.13 -40.28 -8.58
CA VAL A 15 -2.11 -40.39 -7.12
C VAL A 15 -1.70 -41.81 -6.76
N ASP A 16 -0.56 -41.93 -6.10
CA ASP A 16 0.01 -43.18 -5.61
C ASP A 16 0.12 -43.13 -4.08
N GLU A 17 -0.53 -44.08 -3.40
CA GLU A 17 -0.62 -44.17 -1.94
C GLU A 17 -0.92 -42.83 -1.21
N GLY A 18 -1.73 -41.96 -1.83
CA GLY A 18 -2.10 -40.65 -1.27
C GLY A 18 -1.14 -39.50 -1.60
N THR A 19 -0.09 -39.76 -2.39
CA THR A 19 0.87 -38.77 -2.88
C THR A 19 0.58 -38.42 -4.34
N ILE A 20 0.65 -37.13 -4.69
CA ILE A 20 0.53 -36.69 -6.08
C ILE A 20 1.88 -36.86 -6.79
N VAL A 21 1.90 -37.67 -7.84
CA VAL A 21 3.04 -37.86 -8.73
C VAL A 21 2.84 -36.99 -9.97
N ALA A 22 3.71 -35.99 -10.12
CA ALA A 22 3.68 -35.10 -11.28
C ALA A 22 4.18 -35.85 -12.52
N LEU A 23 3.30 -36.02 -13.51
CA LEU A 23 3.60 -36.64 -14.79
C LEU A 23 3.02 -35.79 -15.92
N GLU A 24 3.86 -35.44 -16.89
CA GLU A 24 3.49 -34.69 -18.10
C GLU A 24 2.88 -35.63 -19.16
N LEU A 25 1.74 -36.25 -18.84
CA LEU A 25 1.09 -37.22 -19.72
C LEU A 25 0.38 -36.55 -20.90
N ALA A 26 -0.01 -35.28 -20.75
CA ALA A 26 -0.77 -34.52 -21.73
C ALA A 26 -0.06 -34.39 -23.09
N HIS A 27 1.27 -34.24 -23.08
CA HIS A 27 2.08 -34.06 -24.28
C HIS A 27 2.54 -35.37 -24.93
N LEU A 28 2.18 -36.53 -24.35
CA LEU A 28 2.55 -37.80 -24.95
C LEU A 28 1.85 -37.99 -26.31
N PRO A 29 2.52 -38.58 -27.31
CA PRO A 29 1.89 -38.90 -28.58
C PRO A 29 0.70 -39.84 -28.40
N PHE A 30 -0.42 -39.50 -29.03
CA PHE A 30 -1.61 -40.33 -29.12
C PHE A 30 -2.21 -40.22 -30.52
N LYS A 31 -2.17 -41.32 -31.26
CA LYS A 31 -2.52 -41.35 -32.70
C LYS A 31 -1.62 -40.39 -33.49
N ASP A 32 -2.19 -39.48 -34.27
CA ASP A 32 -1.52 -38.49 -35.10
C ASP A 32 -1.24 -37.16 -34.40
N GLN A 33 -1.60 -37.02 -33.12
CA GLN A 33 -1.44 -35.80 -32.32
C GLN A 33 -1.00 -36.12 -30.88
N THR A 34 -1.16 -35.21 -29.92
CA THR A 34 -0.95 -35.49 -28.49
C THR A 34 -2.25 -35.86 -27.78
N PHE A 35 -2.14 -36.44 -26.58
CA PHE A 35 -3.31 -36.67 -25.73
C PHE A 35 -4.07 -35.36 -25.45
N GLU A 36 -3.38 -34.26 -25.17
CA GLU A 36 -4.02 -32.96 -24.95
C GLU A 36 -4.83 -32.49 -26.16
N ASP A 37 -4.26 -32.60 -27.36
CA ASP A 37 -4.91 -32.13 -28.58
C ASP A 37 -6.23 -32.89 -28.82
N LEU A 38 -6.24 -34.20 -28.56
CA LEU A 38 -7.39 -35.06 -28.86
C LEU A 38 -8.41 -35.17 -27.71
N LEU A 39 -7.96 -35.13 -26.45
CA LEU A 39 -8.84 -35.27 -25.28
C LEU A 39 -9.28 -33.92 -24.72
N GLY A 40 -8.62 -32.82 -25.08
CA GLY A 40 -9.01 -31.46 -24.71
C GLY A 40 -10.15 -30.88 -25.57
N GLN A 41 -10.42 -29.60 -25.38
CA GLN A 41 -11.47 -28.87 -26.08
C GLN A 41 -11.22 -28.78 -27.60
N ARG A 42 -9.95 -28.77 -28.02
CA ARG A 42 -9.56 -28.78 -29.44
C ARG A 42 -10.06 -30.05 -30.14
N GLY A 43 -9.82 -31.21 -29.54
CA GLY A 43 -10.34 -32.49 -30.01
C GLY A 43 -11.86 -32.52 -30.02
N LEU A 44 -12.52 -32.00 -28.98
CA LEU A 44 -13.99 -31.93 -28.93
C LEU A 44 -14.57 -31.11 -30.09
N ALA A 45 -13.96 -29.95 -30.38
CA ALA A 45 -14.39 -29.08 -31.47
C ALA A 45 -14.14 -29.73 -32.85
N ALA A 46 -13.01 -30.41 -33.04
CA ALA A 46 -12.63 -31.01 -34.31
C ALA A 46 -13.39 -32.31 -34.63
N LEU A 47 -13.67 -33.13 -33.61
CA LEU A 47 -14.20 -34.49 -33.79
C LEU A 47 -15.71 -34.58 -33.62
N GLY A 48 -16.32 -33.59 -32.95
CA GLY A 48 -17.71 -33.66 -32.49
C GLY A 48 -17.88 -34.56 -31.26
N ALA A 49 -18.95 -34.33 -30.50
CA ALA A 49 -19.12 -34.91 -29.15
C ALA A 49 -19.10 -36.45 -29.13
N ASP A 50 -19.76 -37.11 -30.07
CA ASP A 50 -19.88 -38.58 -30.09
C ASP A 50 -18.53 -39.25 -30.30
N ARG A 51 -17.77 -38.79 -31.30
CA ARG A 51 -16.45 -39.33 -31.62
C ARG A 51 -15.41 -38.94 -30.56
N TRP A 52 -15.49 -37.72 -30.04
CA TRP A 52 -14.60 -37.28 -28.96
C TRP A 52 -14.75 -38.13 -27.71
N ARG A 53 -15.99 -38.48 -27.29
CA ARG A 53 -16.21 -39.36 -26.14
C ARG A 53 -15.56 -40.72 -26.32
N ALA A 54 -15.66 -41.32 -27.51
CA ALA A 54 -15.00 -42.60 -27.80
C ALA A 54 -13.48 -42.48 -27.69
N ILE A 55 -12.88 -41.41 -28.23
CA ILE A 55 -11.44 -41.15 -28.17
C ILE A 55 -10.97 -40.87 -26.74
N VAL A 56 -11.76 -40.17 -25.93
CA VAL A 56 -11.45 -39.94 -24.51
C VAL A 56 -11.43 -41.23 -23.73
N LEU A 57 -12.39 -42.15 -23.94
CA LEU A 57 -12.40 -43.44 -23.25
C LEU A 57 -11.22 -44.32 -23.68
N GLU A 58 -10.90 -44.33 -24.98
CA GLU A 58 -9.73 -45.03 -25.50
C GLU A 58 -8.42 -44.49 -24.91
N GLY A 59 -8.25 -43.17 -24.90
CA GLY A 59 -7.07 -42.53 -24.34
C GLY A 59 -6.96 -42.69 -22.82
N ALA A 60 -8.10 -42.62 -22.12
CA ALA A 60 -8.16 -42.86 -20.69
C ALA A 60 -7.70 -44.28 -20.34
N GLU A 61 -8.22 -45.31 -21.02
CA GLU A 61 -7.80 -46.70 -20.78
C GLU A 61 -6.33 -46.95 -21.10
N LEU A 62 -5.81 -46.34 -22.18
CA LEU A 62 -4.40 -46.44 -22.52
C LEU A 62 -3.51 -45.82 -21.43
N LEU A 63 -3.85 -44.61 -20.95
CA LEU A 63 -3.13 -43.97 -19.86
C LEU A 63 -3.26 -44.74 -18.54
N ARG A 64 -4.44 -45.31 -18.25
CA ARG A 64 -4.66 -46.18 -17.09
C ARG A 64 -3.65 -47.32 -17.06
N ALA A 65 -3.54 -48.02 -18.18
CA ALA A 65 -2.65 -49.16 -18.33
C ALA A 65 -1.17 -48.74 -18.26
N ALA A 66 -0.82 -47.60 -18.89
CA ALA A 66 0.56 -47.11 -18.92
C ALA A 66 1.12 -46.78 -17.54
N VAL A 67 0.30 -46.25 -16.63
CA VAL A 67 0.71 -45.88 -15.27
C VAL A 67 0.25 -46.90 -14.22
N ALA A 68 -0.27 -48.05 -14.64
CA ALA A 68 -0.83 -49.10 -13.78
C ALA A 68 -1.85 -48.57 -12.74
N ALA A 69 -2.67 -47.58 -13.11
CA ALA A 69 -3.67 -47.03 -12.20
C ALA A 69 -4.85 -48.00 -12.00
N GLU A 70 -5.24 -48.24 -10.74
CA GLU A 70 -6.39 -49.09 -10.40
C GLU A 70 -7.72 -48.59 -10.98
N TYR A 71 -7.90 -47.26 -11.01
CA TYR A 71 -9.08 -46.62 -11.57
C TYR A 71 -8.78 -45.17 -11.99
N ILE A 72 -9.65 -44.63 -12.85
CA ILE A 72 -9.59 -43.25 -13.35
C ILE A 72 -10.71 -42.40 -12.74
N VAL A 73 -10.38 -41.13 -12.48
CA VAL A 73 -11.35 -40.08 -12.21
C VAL A 73 -11.34 -39.09 -13.37
N LEU A 74 -12.45 -38.99 -14.11
CA LEU A 74 -12.63 -37.94 -15.11
C LEU A 74 -13.22 -36.69 -14.46
N GLY A 75 -12.56 -35.54 -14.60
CA GLY A 75 -13.05 -34.25 -14.09
C GLY A 75 -13.06 -33.17 -15.16
N GLY A 76 -13.34 -31.93 -14.74
CA GLY A 76 -13.40 -30.78 -15.65
C GLY A 76 -14.77 -30.57 -16.29
N GLY A 77 -14.98 -29.39 -16.87
CA GLY A 77 -16.29 -28.94 -17.36
C GLY A 77 -16.92 -29.84 -18.42
N ASN A 78 -16.11 -30.57 -19.19
CA ASN A 78 -16.60 -31.43 -20.28
C ASN A 78 -16.97 -32.85 -19.84
N VAL A 79 -16.68 -33.26 -18.59
CA VAL A 79 -17.09 -34.59 -18.11
C VAL A 79 -18.61 -34.78 -18.08
N ARG A 80 -19.37 -33.68 -18.01
CA ARG A 80 -20.83 -33.67 -18.12
C ARG A 80 -21.37 -34.24 -19.44
N LEU A 81 -20.54 -34.32 -20.47
CA LEU A 81 -20.92 -34.84 -21.78
C LEU A 81 -21.04 -36.37 -21.81
N PHE A 82 -20.55 -37.07 -20.77
CA PHE A 82 -20.71 -38.51 -20.60
C PHE A 82 -21.99 -38.78 -19.79
N GLU A 83 -22.93 -39.57 -20.30
CA GLU A 83 -24.11 -39.98 -19.52
C GLU A 83 -23.78 -41.15 -18.59
N GLN A 84 -23.05 -42.14 -19.10
CA GLN A 84 -22.55 -43.30 -18.36
C GLN A 84 -21.04 -43.45 -18.59
N LEU A 85 -20.34 -44.02 -17.61
CA LEU A 85 -18.90 -44.28 -17.67
C LEU A 85 -18.64 -45.78 -17.50
N PRO A 86 -17.62 -46.34 -18.18
CA PRO A 86 -17.24 -47.75 -18.03
C PRO A 86 -16.70 -48.09 -16.63
N ASP A 87 -16.68 -49.37 -16.30
CA ASP A 87 -16.09 -49.88 -15.06
C ASP A 87 -14.60 -49.50 -14.95
N GLY A 88 -14.20 -49.05 -13.76
CA GLY A 88 -12.86 -48.52 -13.51
C GLY A 88 -12.68 -47.05 -13.87
N ILE A 89 -13.72 -46.38 -14.41
CA ILE A 89 -13.74 -44.93 -14.63
C ILE A 89 -14.92 -44.32 -13.88
N ARG A 90 -14.64 -43.38 -12.98
CA ARG A 90 -15.68 -42.64 -12.26
C ARG A 90 -15.64 -41.15 -12.55
N ARG A 91 -16.80 -40.50 -12.42
CA ARG A 91 -16.93 -39.06 -12.54
C ARG A 91 -16.38 -38.36 -11.28
N GLY A 92 -15.53 -37.38 -11.47
CA GLY A 92 -15.14 -36.43 -10.45
C GLY A 92 -16.16 -35.30 -10.35
N HIS A 93 -16.44 -34.83 -9.14
CA HIS A 93 -17.26 -33.64 -8.93
C HIS A 93 -16.37 -32.39 -8.84
N ASN A 94 -16.85 -31.26 -9.37
CA ASN A 94 -16.07 -30.02 -9.43
C ASN A 94 -15.76 -29.45 -8.02
N ASP A 95 -16.60 -29.72 -7.02
CA ASP A 95 -16.35 -29.40 -5.60
C ASP A 95 -15.14 -30.15 -5.02
N LYS A 96 -14.84 -31.35 -5.52
CA LYS A 96 -13.67 -32.15 -5.13
C LYS A 96 -12.36 -31.64 -5.72
N ALA A 97 -12.40 -30.82 -6.78
CA ALA A 97 -11.22 -30.07 -7.23
C ALA A 97 -10.81 -29.02 -6.18
N PHE A 98 -11.79 -28.36 -5.54
CA PHE A 98 -11.54 -27.47 -4.40
C PHE A 98 -10.98 -28.26 -3.21
N GLU A 99 -11.63 -29.35 -2.82
CA GLU A 99 -11.18 -30.19 -1.71
C GLU A 99 -9.79 -30.81 -1.96
N GLY A 100 -9.46 -31.18 -3.20
CA GLY A 100 -8.13 -31.67 -3.58
C GLY A 100 -7.05 -30.59 -3.47
N GLY A 101 -7.33 -29.36 -3.93
CA GLY A 101 -6.44 -28.22 -3.71
C GLY A 101 -6.27 -27.88 -2.21
N PHE A 102 -7.34 -28.00 -1.42
CA PHE A 102 -7.29 -27.83 0.04
C PHE A 102 -6.57 -28.98 0.77
N ARG A 103 -6.65 -30.22 0.28
CA ARG A 103 -5.91 -31.35 0.85
C ARG A 103 -4.41 -31.28 0.54
N ALA A 104 -4.02 -30.72 -0.61
CA ALA A 104 -2.62 -30.35 -0.87
C ALA A 104 -2.09 -29.28 0.12
N TRP A 105 -2.98 -28.56 0.78
CA TRP A 105 -2.71 -27.63 1.88
C TRP A 105 -2.68 -28.32 3.26
N ASP A 106 -3.45 -29.39 3.47
CA ASP A 106 -3.66 -30.08 4.76
C ASP A 106 -2.73 -31.28 5.00
N HIS A 107 -1.85 -31.65 4.05
CA HIS A 107 -0.80 -32.62 4.36
C HIS A 107 0.12 -32.02 5.43
N PRO A 108 0.32 -32.71 6.58
CA PRO A 108 1.45 -32.39 7.43
C PRO A 108 2.70 -32.76 6.63
N GLU A 109 3.23 -31.79 5.90
CA GLU A 109 4.62 -31.85 5.48
C GLU A 109 5.46 -32.11 6.73
N PRO A 110 6.53 -32.93 6.62
CA PRO A 110 7.41 -33.19 7.74
C PRO A 110 7.82 -31.86 8.39
N ALA A 111 7.83 -31.81 9.72
CA ALA A 111 8.09 -30.61 10.50
C ALA A 111 9.24 -29.79 9.89
N GLY A 112 8.90 -28.69 9.21
CA GLY A 112 9.87 -27.88 8.45
C GLY A 112 9.40 -27.26 7.13
N ALA A 113 8.23 -27.58 6.57
CA ALA A 113 7.76 -26.93 5.34
C ALA A 113 6.71 -25.83 5.57
N HIS A 114 6.90 -24.70 4.89
CA HIS A 114 6.25 -23.41 5.11
C HIS A 114 4.82 -23.31 4.51
N PRO A 115 3.98 -22.35 4.96
CA PRO A 115 2.64 -22.08 4.39
C PRO A 115 2.62 -21.56 2.93
N ALA A 116 3.74 -21.59 2.22
CA ALA A 116 3.97 -20.90 0.95
C ALA A 116 3.40 -21.62 -0.30
N SER A 117 2.92 -22.86 -0.18
CA SER A 117 2.25 -23.56 -1.29
C SER A 117 0.90 -22.93 -1.68
N GLY A 118 0.27 -22.21 -0.75
CA GLY A 118 -1.11 -21.76 -0.91
C GLY A 118 -1.36 -20.57 -1.84
N LEU A 119 -0.53 -19.53 -1.74
CA LEU A 119 -0.70 -18.33 -2.55
C LEU A 119 -0.45 -18.63 -4.04
N ARG A 120 0.53 -19.46 -4.35
CA ARG A 120 0.81 -19.88 -5.73
C ARG A 120 -0.31 -20.72 -6.32
N ALA A 121 -0.95 -21.58 -5.51
CA ALA A 121 -2.12 -22.35 -5.94
C ALA A 121 -3.31 -21.45 -6.34
N LEU A 122 -3.40 -20.22 -5.80
CA LEU A 122 -4.43 -19.27 -6.21
C LEU A 122 -4.28 -18.81 -7.67
N ALA A 123 -3.10 -18.93 -8.28
CA ALA A 123 -2.89 -18.56 -9.69
C ALA A 123 -3.77 -19.38 -10.65
N ALA A 124 -4.18 -20.60 -10.26
CA ALA A 124 -5.13 -21.40 -11.03
C ALA A 124 -6.51 -20.75 -11.18
N TRP A 125 -6.86 -19.80 -10.31
CA TRP A 125 -8.10 -19.03 -10.34
C TRP A 125 -8.00 -17.76 -11.19
N ALA A 126 -6.82 -17.41 -11.70
CA ALA A 126 -6.65 -16.22 -12.51
C ALA A 126 -7.59 -16.30 -13.73
N PRO A 127 -8.39 -15.25 -14.00
CA PRO A 127 -9.34 -15.31 -15.09
C PRO A 127 -8.61 -15.47 -16.42
N ARG A 128 -9.03 -16.47 -17.19
CA ARG A 128 -8.57 -16.66 -18.58
C ARG A 128 -9.18 -15.65 -19.55
N HIS A 129 -10.28 -15.03 -19.14
CA HIS A 129 -10.96 -13.96 -19.87
C HIS A 129 -10.34 -12.61 -19.53
N THR A 130 -10.27 -11.75 -20.53
CA THR A 130 -9.88 -10.34 -20.38
C THR A 130 -10.95 -9.56 -19.61
N LEU A 131 -10.59 -8.39 -19.07
CA LEU A 131 -11.56 -7.48 -18.46
C LEU A 131 -12.69 -7.12 -19.43
N ARG A 132 -12.39 -6.89 -20.72
CA ARG A 132 -13.41 -6.60 -21.74
C ARG A 132 -14.47 -7.71 -21.82
N GLU A 133 -14.03 -8.96 -21.80
CA GLU A 133 -14.92 -10.14 -21.82
C GLU A 133 -15.67 -10.32 -20.49
N LEU A 134 -15.00 -10.09 -19.35
CA LEU A 134 -15.63 -10.18 -18.03
C LEU A 134 -16.77 -9.18 -17.86
N PHE A 135 -16.62 -7.94 -18.35
CA PHE A 135 -17.69 -6.94 -18.36
C PHE A 135 -18.79 -7.26 -19.38
N ALA A 136 -18.44 -7.77 -20.57
CA ALA A 136 -19.42 -8.16 -21.57
C ALA A 136 -20.31 -9.33 -21.11
N ALA A 137 -19.74 -10.25 -20.32
CA ALA A 137 -20.46 -11.42 -19.80
C ALA A 137 -21.33 -11.13 -18.57
N ASP A 138 -21.07 -10.06 -17.81
CA ASP A 138 -21.81 -9.70 -16.60
C ASP A 138 -22.16 -8.19 -16.59
N PRO A 139 -23.35 -7.80 -17.11
CA PRO A 139 -23.80 -6.41 -17.08
C PRO A 139 -23.92 -5.83 -15.65
N GLY A 140 -24.07 -6.67 -14.63
CA GLY A 140 -24.14 -6.28 -13.22
C GLY A 140 -22.78 -6.23 -12.51
N ARG A 141 -21.66 -6.44 -13.24
CA ARG A 141 -20.32 -6.56 -12.66
C ARG A 141 -19.93 -5.34 -11.82
N ALA A 142 -20.15 -4.14 -12.34
CA ALA A 142 -19.79 -2.90 -11.67
C ALA A 142 -20.55 -2.73 -10.34
N GLU A 143 -21.85 -2.99 -10.35
CA GLU A 143 -22.67 -2.94 -9.14
C GLU A 143 -22.23 -3.98 -8.10
N ARG A 144 -21.92 -5.21 -8.56
CA ARG A 144 -21.47 -6.31 -7.69
C ARG A 144 -20.15 -6.02 -6.98
N TYR A 145 -19.20 -5.43 -7.70
CA TYR A 145 -17.85 -5.11 -7.22
C TYR A 145 -17.67 -3.62 -6.92
N THR A 146 -18.71 -3.01 -6.34
CA THR A 146 -18.63 -1.69 -5.72
C THR A 146 -18.99 -1.79 -4.25
N LEU A 147 -18.21 -1.15 -3.39
CA LEU A 147 -18.53 -0.97 -1.97
C LEU A 147 -18.74 0.50 -1.65
N ASN A 148 -19.69 0.79 -0.78
CA ASN A 148 -19.92 2.12 -0.23
C ASN A 148 -19.66 2.09 1.27
N VAL A 149 -18.91 3.05 1.79
CA VAL A 149 -18.65 3.20 3.22
C VAL A 149 -19.08 4.58 3.67
N GLY A 150 -19.91 4.64 4.71
CA GLY A 150 -20.31 5.89 5.35
C GLY A 150 -21.21 6.81 4.52
N GLY A 151 -21.62 6.42 3.31
CA GLY A 151 -22.18 7.37 2.34
C GLY A 151 -21.19 8.42 1.86
N HIS A 152 -19.90 8.24 2.15
CA HIS A 152 -18.83 9.20 1.89
C HIS A 152 -17.82 8.69 0.86
N LEU A 153 -17.55 7.38 0.87
CA LEU A 153 -16.66 6.70 -0.08
C LEU A 153 -17.45 5.69 -0.90
N GLN A 154 -17.28 5.76 -2.22
CA GLN A 154 -17.67 4.71 -3.16
C GLN A 154 -16.41 4.15 -3.81
N VAL A 155 -16.19 2.84 -3.70
CA VAL A 155 -15.01 2.17 -4.25
C VAL A 155 -15.43 1.12 -5.25
N ASP A 156 -15.18 1.41 -6.52
CA ASP A 156 -15.35 0.50 -7.66
C ASP A 156 -14.05 -0.29 -7.86
N TYR A 157 -14.08 -1.58 -7.54
CA TYR A 157 -12.98 -2.52 -7.80
C TYR A 157 -13.34 -3.52 -8.90
N SER A 158 -14.36 -3.24 -9.72
CA SER A 158 -14.83 -4.12 -10.79
C SER A 158 -13.86 -4.27 -11.96
N LYS A 159 -13.00 -3.27 -12.18
CA LYS A 159 -11.93 -3.29 -13.20
C LYS A 159 -10.67 -4.02 -12.72
N ASN A 160 -10.82 -4.98 -11.81
CA ASN A 160 -9.78 -5.91 -11.39
C ASN A 160 -9.98 -7.28 -12.06
N LEU A 161 -8.88 -8.04 -12.19
CA LEU A 161 -8.78 -9.37 -12.80
C LEU A 161 -9.29 -10.43 -11.82
N ILE A 162 -10.58 -10.35 -11.51
CA ILE A 162 -11.27 -11.16 -10.51
C ILE A 162 -12.61 -11.68 -11.02
N THR A 163 -13.07 -12.78 -10.43
CA THR A 163 -14.41 -13.36 -10.55
C THR A 163 -14.96 -13.65 -9.15
N ASP A 164 -16.22 -14.09 -9.05
CA ASP A 164 -16.82 -14.46 -7.76
C ASP A 164 -16.05 -15.61 -7.09
N ASP A 165 -15.53 -16.55 -7.87
CA ASP A 165 -14.73 -17.65 -7.34
C ASP A 165 -13.36 -17.16 -6.84
N VAL A 166 -12.71 -16.22 -7.54
CA VAL A 166 -11.49 -15.55 -7.04
C VAL A 166 -11.77 -14.84 -5.72
N MET A 167 -12.83 -14.04 -5.65
CA MET A 167 -13.18 -13.31 -4.43
C MET A 167 -13.52 -14.24 -3.26
N ARG A 168 -14.22 -15.35 -3.52
CA ARG A 168 -14.50 -16.38 -2.51
C ARG A 168 -13.22 -17.05 -2.03
N ALA A 169 -12.29 -17.38 -2.93
CA ALA A 169 -11.00 -17.97 -2.57
C ALA A 169 -10.13 -17.00 -1.75
N LEU A 170 -10.12 -15.72 -2.09
CA LEU A 170 -9.43 -14.68 -1.32
C LEU A 170 -10.05 -14.48 0.07
N ALA A 171 -11.38 -14.48 0.18
CA ALA A 171 -12.05 -14.40 1.48
C ALA A 171 -11.71 -15.62 2.35
N GLU A 172 -11.66 -16.82 1.76
CA GLU A 172 -11.27 -18.03 2.47
C GLU A 172 -9.79 -18.01 2.90
N LEU A 173 -8.90 -17.49 2.07
CA LEU A 173 -7.50 -17.24 2.43
C LEU A 173 -7.41 -16.35 3.69
N ALA A 174 -8.17 -15.26 3.73
CA ALA A 174 -8.20 -14.36 4.89
C ALA A 174 -8.68 -15.05 6.17
N ARG A 175 -9.69 -15.93 6.08
CA ARG A 175 -10.15 -16.74 7.22
C ARG A 175 -9.07 -17.68 7.70
N LYS A 176 -8.46 -18.44 6.79
CA LYS A 176 -7.42 -19.44 7.12
C LYS A 176 -6.15 -18.82 7.69
N THR A 177 -5.74 -17.66 7.17
CA THR A 177 -4.59 -16.90 7.70
C THR A 177 -4.91 -16.15 9.00
N GLY A 178 -6.17 -16.15 9.44
CA GLY A 178 -6.57 -15.59 10.73
C GLY A 178 -6.59 -14.05 10.75
N VAL A 179 -6.87 -13.40 9.62
CA VAL A 179 -6.94 -11.92 9.51
C VAL A 179 -7.91 -11.34 10.54
N GLU A 180 -9.10 -11.91 10.68
CA GLU A 180 -10.11 -11.45 11.65
C GLU A 180 -9.63 -11.63 13.09
N ARG A 181 -8.99 -12.77 13.39
CA ARG A 181 -8.42 -13.01 14.72
C ARG A 181 -7.35 -11.97 15.04
N LEU A 182 -6.40 -11.72 14.14
CA LEU A 182 -5.35 -10.74 14.37
C LEU A 182 -5.93 -9.31 14.48
N ARG A 183 -6.98 -8.98 13.72
CA ARG A 183 -7.70 -7.70 13.85
C ARG A 183 -8.27 -7.58 15.26
N ASP A 184 -8.96 -8.61 15.74
CA ASP A 184 -9.59 -8.57 17.05
C ASP A 184 -8.54 -8.43 18.16
N GLN A 185 -7.39 -9.11 18.03
CA GLN A 185 -6.22 -8.93 18.91
C GLN A 185 -5.67 -7.49 18.88
N MET A 186 -5.59 -6.87 17.69
CA MET A 186 -5.20 -5.46 17.53
C MET A 186 -6.15 -4.55 18.30
N PHE A 187 -7.47 -4.69 18.10
CA PHE A 187 -8.47 -3.85 18.77
C PHE A 187 -8.60 -4.14 20.27
N ALA A 188 -8.22 -5.34 20.73
CA ALA A 188 -8.11 -5.68 22.15
C ALA A 188 -6.84 -5.12 22.81
N GLY A 189 -5.92 -4.56 22.01
CA GLY A 189 -4.63 -4.02 22.47
C GLY A 189 -3.65 -5.07 22.94
N GLU A 190 -3.74 -6.27 22.38
CA GLU A 190 -2.72 -7.30 22.55
C GLU A 190 -1.40 -6.88 21.90
N ALA A 191 -0.29 -7.47 22.36
CA ALA A 191 1.05 -7.15 21.89
C ALA A 191 1.39 -7.79 20.53
N ILE A 192 0.63 -7.46 19.49
CA ILE A 192 0.77 -8.04 18.15
C ILE A 192 2.03 -7.57 17.40
N ASN A 193 2.69 -6.50 17.85
CA ASN A 193 4.06 -6.18 17.47
C ASN A 193 4.99 -7.03 18.33
N THR A 194 5.18 -8.28 17.90
CA THR A 194 5.82 -9.32 18.68
C THR A 194 7.33 -9.11 18.84
N THR A 195 8.00 -8.51 17.86
CA THR A 195 9.46 -8.28 17.93
C THR A 195 9.83 -7.17 18.91
N GLU A 196 8.96 -6.19 19.12
CA GLU A 196 9.14 -5.13 20.12
C GLU A 196 8.32 -5.33 21.40
N GLN A 197 7.50 -6.39 21.48
CA GLN A 197 6.59 -6.69 22.59
C GLN A 197 5.65 -5.52 22.91
N ARG A 198 5.00 -4.96 21.88
CA ARG A 198 4.13 -3.78 21.99
C ARG A 198 2.74 -4.03 21.44
N ALA A 199 1.75 -3.40 22.08
CA ALA A 199 0.44 -3.21 21.48
C ALA A 199 0.53 -2.28 20.26
N VAL A 200 -0.48 -2.36 19.41
CA VAL A 200 -0.61 -1.52 18.21
C VAL A 200 -1.99 -0.87 18.25
N MET A 201 -2.05 0.40 18.66
CA MET A 201 -3.31 1.01 19.12
C MET A 201 -3.57 2.41 18.55
N HIS A 202 -3.16 2.66 17.30
CA HIS A 202 -3.46 3.92 16.63
C HIS A 202 -4.98 4.20 16.54
N MET A 203 -5.83 3.17 16.65
CA MET A 203 -7.30 3.25 16.69
C MET A 203 -7.79 3.95 17.95
N ALA A 204 -7.08 3.80 19.07
CA ALA A 204 -7.43 4.48 20.32
C ALA A 204 -7.34 6.00 20.18
N LEU A 205 -6.41 6.50 19.35
CA LEU A 205 -6.19 7.94 19.12
C LEU A 205 -7.39 8.64 18.47
N ARG A 206 -8.19 7.87 17.73
CA ARG A 206 -9.36 8.34 17.00
C ARG A 206 -10.65 7.66 17.45
N ASN A 207 -10.65 6.89 18.53
CA ASN A 207 -11.86 6.27 19.05
C ASN A 207 -12.80 7.35 19.61
N ARG A 208 -13.94 7.55 18.95
CA ARG A 208 -14.95 8.57 19.31
C ARG A 208 -16.08 8.00 20.16
N SER A 209 -16.11 6.68 20.34
CA SER A 209 -17.09 5.98 21.17
C SER A 209 -16.73 6.04 22.66
N ALA A 210 -17.67 5.62 23.51
CA ALA A 210 -17.42 5.41 24.93
C ALA A 210 -16.67 4.09 25.24
N ARG A 211 -16.34 3.28 24.22
CA ARG A 211 -15.69 1.97 24.40
C ARG A 211 -14.29 2.14 24.99
N PRO A 212 -13.95 1.46 26.10
CA PRO A 212 -12.59 1.40 26.61
C PRO A 212 -11.64 0.79 25.58
N MET A 213 -10.38 1.25 25.55
CA MET A 213 -9.33 0.68 24.70
C MET A 213 -8.17 0.28 25.60
N LEU A 214 -7.98 -1.03 25.77
CA LEU A 214 -7.06 -1.55 26.78
C LEU A 214 -5.66 -1.73 26.21
N VAL A 215 -4.63 -1.35 26.95
CA VAL A 215 -3.23 -1.73 26.70
C VAL A 215 -2.64 -2.22 28.01
N GLY A 216 -2.18 -3.47 28.04
CA GLY A 216 -1.69 -4.08 29.29
C GLY A 216 -2.75 -4.10 30.40
N GLY A 217 -4.03 -4.25 30.04
CA GLY A 217 -5.16 -4.27 30.99
C GLY A 217 -5.64 -2.88 31.47
N ARG A 218 -5.02 -1.78 31.03
CA ARG A 218 -5.41 -0.42 31.41
C ARG A 218 -6.09 0.31 30.25
N ASP A 219 -7.22 0.96 30.51
CA ASP A 219 -7.87 1.82 29.51
C ASP A 219 -7.01 3.06 29.22
N VAL A 220 -6.60 3.22 27.96
CA VAL A 220 -5.75 4.35 27.52
C VAL A 220 -6.57 5.59 27.12
N MET A 221 -7.89 5.43 26.95
CA MET A 221 -8.74 6.52 26.44
C MET A 221 -8.75 7.80 27.30
N PRO A 222 -8.67 7.77 28.65
CA PRO A 222 -8.54 8.98 29.45
C PRO A 222 -7.28 9.79 29.10
N GLU A 223 -6.13 9.12 28.91
CA GLU A 223 -4.87 9.79 28.55
C GLU A 223 -4.91 10.31 27.10
N VAL A 224 -5.52 9.55 26.18
CA VAL A 224 -5.76 10.01 24.80
C VAL A 224 -6.60 11.29 24.78
N ARG A 225 -7.73 11.30 25.47
CA ARG A 225 -8.60 12.49 25.55
C ARG A 225 -7.91 13.68 26.17
N ALA A 226 -7.09 13.47 27.20
CA ALA A 226 -6.30 14.54 27.82
C ALA A 226 -5.27 15.14 26.86
N ALA A 227 -4.58 14.32 26.06
CA ALA A 227 -3.64 14.77 25.04
C ALA A 227 -4.36 15.54 23.92
N LEU A 228 -5.49 15.03 23.44
CA LEU A 228 -6.33 15.69 22.43
C LEU A 228 -6.86 17.04 22.92
N ASP A 229 -7.31 17.14 24.18
CA ASP A 229 -7.75 18.40 24.78
C ASP A 229 -6.58 19.37 24.99
N HIS A 230 -5.37 18.86 25.23
CA HIS A 230 -4.17 19.69 25.26
C HIS A 230 -3.87 20.30 23.89
N ILE A 231 -3.93 19.51 22.81
CA ILE A 231 -3.82 20.03 21.43
C ILE A 231 -4.86 21.13 21.22
N ARG A 232 -6.14 20.86 21.52
CA ARG A 232 -7.24 21.83 21.36
C ARG A 232 -6.94 23.17 22.02
N ARG A 233 -6.68 23.15 23.34
CA ARG A 233 -6.43 24.38 24.11
C ARG A 233 -5.25 25.17 23.55
N PHE A 234 -4.17 24.48 23.17
CA PHE A 234 -3.00 25.13 22.62
C PHE A 234 -3.28 25.73 21.24
N THR A 235 -3.92 24.97 20.34
CA THR A 235 -4.24 25.45 18.99
C THR A 235 -5.21 26.61 19.01
N ASP A 236 -6.22 26.58 19.88
CA ASP A 236 -7.17 27.69 20.05
C ASP A 236 -6.42 28.94 20.52
N SER A 237 -5.54 28.80 21.54
CA SER A 237 -4.73 29.91 22.05
C SER A 237 -3.83 30.54 20.97
N VAL A 238 -3.19 29.73 20.13
CA VAL A 238 -2.34 30.22 19.02
C VAL A 238 -3.17 30.91 17.94
N ARG A 239 -4.25 30.27 17.48
CA ARG A 239 -5.06 30.76 16.36
C ARG A 239 -5.86 32.01 16.72
N ASP A 240 -6.39 32.09 17.94
CA ASP A 240 -7.12 33.27 18.43
C ASP A 240 -6.17 34.42 18.79
N GLY A 241 -4.86 34.15 18.82
CA GLY A 241 -3.79 35.11 19.09
C GLY A 241 -3.66 35.48 20.56
N ALA A 242 -4.11 34.61 21.47
CA ALA A 242 -3.82 34.70 22.89
C ALA A 242 -2.37 34.28 23.20
N TRP A 243 -1.84 33.31 22.44
CA TRP A 243 -0.43 32.96 22.46
C TRP A 243 0.37 33.95 21.62
N LEU A 244 1.19 34.75 22.28
CA LEU A 244 2.01 35.78 21.66
C LEU A 244 3.49 35.39 21.68
N GLY A 245 4.21 35.78 20.63
CA GLY A 245 5.65 35.67 20.58
C GLY A 245 6.35 36.54 21.64
N TYR A 246 7.68 36.48 21.66
CA TYR A 246 8.50 37.16 22.66
C TYR A 246 8.41 38.69 22.59
N THR A 247 7.99 39.25 21.45
CA THR A 247 7.73 40.70 21.27
C THR A 247 6.27 41.10 21.48
N GLY A 248 5.39 40.16 21.86
CA GLY A 248 3.95 40.40 21.98
C GLY A 248 3.18 40.36 20.66
N LEU A 249 3.82 39.97 19.55
CA LEU A 249 3.15 39.78 18.25
C LEU A 249 2.47 38.41 18.17
N ARG A 250 1.39 38.33 17.37
CA ARG A 250 0.75 37.05 17.03
C ARG A 250 1.70 36.20 16.19
N LEU A 251 1.64 34.89 16.39
CA LEU A 251 2.35 33.93 15.55
C LEU A 251 1.69 33.86 14.17
N THR A 252 2.50 33.89 13.12
CA THR A 252 2.06 33.82 11.72
C THR A 252 2.53 32.55 11.03
N ASP A 253 3.57 31.92 11.58
CA ASP A 253 4.24 30.77 10.98
C ASP A 253 4.51 29.70 12.04
N VAL A 254 4.37 28.44 11.65
CA VAL A 254 4.74 27.26 12.41
C VAL A 254 5.72 26.45 11.58
N VAL A 255 6.83 26.04 12.16
CA VAL A 255 7.81 25.15 11.52
C VAL A 255 7.83 23.83 12.27
N ASN A 256 7.33 22.78 11.65
CA ASN A 256 7.44 21.42 12.17
C ASN A 256 8.80 20.83 11.81
N ILE A 257 9.56 20.44 12.82
CA ILE A 257 10.86 19.79 12.69
C ILE A 257 10.72 18.33 13.09
N GLY A 258 10.80 17.43 12.12
CA GLY A 258 10.61 15.99 12.32
C GLY A 258 10.95 15.22 11.04
N ILE A 259 11.19 13.91 11.11
CA ILE A 259 11.50 13.08 9.94
C ILE A 259 10.64 11.81 9.91
N GLY A 260 10.40 11.27 8.71
CA GLY A 260 9.60 10.07 8.52
C GLY A 260 8.16 10.26 9.02
N GLY A 261 7.76 9.46 10.00
CA GLY A 261 6.40 9.49 10.54
C GLY A 261 6.04 10.80 11.27
N SER A 262 7.05 11.52 11.77
CA SER A 262 6.89 12.85 12.38
C SER A 262 6.76 14.00 11.37
N ASP A 263 6.78 13.69 10.07
CA ASP A 263 6.79 14.67 8.97
C ASP A 263 5.73 14.35 7.91
N LEU A 264 5.82 13.16 7.28
CA LEU A 264 5.04 12.84 6.08
C LEU A 264 3.53 12.91 6.29
N GLY A 265 3.03 12.39 7.42
CA GLY A 265 1.61 12.45 7.77
C GLY A 265 1.11 13.89 7.93
N PRO A 266 1.67 14.67 8.88
CA PRO A 266 1.35 16.08 9.04
C PRO A 266 1.49 16.92 7.75
N ALA A 267 2.58 16.73 7.00
CA ALA A 267 2.80 17.47 5.75
C ALA A 267 1.75 17.17 4.70
N MET A 268 1.44 15.89 4.48
CA MET A 268 0.43 15.47 3.51
C MET A 268 -0.97 15.96 3.90
N VAL A 269 -1.38 15.81 5.16
CA VAL A 269 -2.71 16.21 5.60
C VAL A 269 -2.89 17.72 5.61
N THR A 270 -1.90 18.48 6.08
CA THR A 270 -1.96 19.96 6.04
C THR A 270 -2.07 20.47 4.60
N GLN A 271 -1.36 19.83 3.65
CA GLN A 271 -1.50 20.16 2.24
C GLN A 271 -2.89 19.79 1.70
N ALA A 272 -3.40 18.60 2.05
CA ALA A 272 -4.72 18.13 1.65
C ALA A 272 -5.85 19.04 2.19
N LEU A 273 -5.62 19.67 3.35
CA LEU A 273 -6.55 20.57 4.03
C LEU A 273 -6.30 22.06 3.76
N ALA A 274 -5.46 22.41 2.78
CA ALA A 274 -5.19 23.81 2.46
C ALA A 274 -6.46 24.67 2.25
N PRO A 275 -7.57 24.18 1.64
CA PRO A 275 -8.83 24.94 1.57
C PRO A 275 -9.41 25.35 2.92
N TYR A 276 -9.14 24.59 3.99
CA TYR A 276 -9.65 24.76 5.35
C TYR A 276 -8.66 25.50 6.28
N ALA A 277 -7.46 25.83 5.79
CA ALA A 277 -6.38 26.40 6.60
C ALA A 277 -6.23 27.93 6.49
N ARG A 278 -7.15 28.63 5.80
CA ARG A 278 -6.99 30.05 5.43
C ARG A 278 -6.82 31.02 6.60
N GLU A 279 -7.39 30.70 7.75
CA GLU A 279 -7.38 31.55 8.95
C GLU A 279 -6.27 31.17 9.95
N GLY A 280 -5.54 30.08 9.69
CA GLY A 280 -4.47 29.61 10.57
C GLY A 280 -3.09 30.21 10.27
N PRO A 281 -2.10 29.99 11.15
CA PRO A 281 -0.71 30.24 10.80
C PRO A 281 -0.28 29.36 9.62
N ARG A 282 0.65 29.87 8.80
CA ARG A 282 1.28 29.07 7.74
C ARG A 282 2.14 27.99 8.38
N VAL A 283 2.02 26.76 7.90
CA VAL A 283 2.79 25.64 8.44
C VAL A 283 3.83 25.19 7.43
N HIS A 284 5.07 25.10 7.89
CA HIS A 284 6.25 24.67 7.15
C HIS A 284 6.78 23.37 7.74
N PHE A 285 7.45 22.56 6.94
CA PHE A 285 7.94 21.25 7.33
C PHE A 285 9.44 21.17 7.03
N VAL A 286 10.24 20.85 8.05
CA VAL A 286 11.70 20.67 7.94
C VAL A 286 12.05 19.27 8.44
N SER A 287 12.58 18.45 7.54
CA SER A 287 12.83 17.03 7.81
C SER A 287 14.24 16.57 7.45
N ASN A 288 14.69 16.87 6.24
CA ASN A 288 16.04 16.53 5.77
C ASN A 288 17.15 17.17 6.65
N VAL A 289 18.26 16.45 6.84
CA VAL A 289 19.48 16.93 7.52
C VAL A 289 20.36 17.79 6.61
N ASP A 290 20.11 17.77 5.30
CA ASP A 290 20.62 18.78 4.38
C ASP A 290 20.22 20.18 4.88
N GLY A 291 21.22 20.97 5.30
CA GLY A 291 21.03 22.30 5.89
C GLY A 291 20.28 23.28 4.98
N THR A 292 20.22 23.00 3.67
CA THR A 292 19.40 23.73 2.70
C THR A 292 17.94 23.79 3.13
N HIS A 293 17.39 22.68 3.62
CA HIS A 293 15.97 22.60 3.94
C HIS A 293 15.57 23.58 5.05
N LEU A 294 16.35 23.61 6.13
CA LEU A 294 16.14 24.56 7.22
C LEU A 294 16.46 26.00 6.77
N ALA A 295 17.59 26.21 6.08
CA ALA A 295 18.03 27.55 5.70
C ALA A 295 17.06 28.26 4.74
N GLU A 296 16.56 27.55 3.72
CA GLU A 296 15.55 28.06 2.78
C GLU A 296 14.23 28.37 3.48
N THR A 297 13.80 27.47 4.38
CA THR A 297 12.57 27.67 5.18
C THR A 297 12.68 28.95 6.01
N LEU A 298 13.75 29.09 6.80
CA LEU A 298 13.95 30.22 7.71
C LEU A 298 14.14 31.56 6.99
N ARG A 299 14.59 31.57 5.73
CA ARG A 299 14.88 32.81 4.98
C ARG A 299 13.68 33.75 4.87
N SER A 300 12.48 33.20 4.77
CA SER A 300 11.24 33.97 4.63
C SER A 300 10.54 34.28 5.96
N LEU A 301 11.07 33.79 7.08
CA LEU A 301 10.40 33.80 8.38
C LEU A 301 10.95 34.88 9.31
N HIS A 302 10.10 35.34 10.23
CA HIS A 302 10.48 36.34 11.22
C HIS A 302 10.52 35.71 12.62
N PRO A 303 11.63 35.81 13.37
CA PRO A 303 11.80 35.10 14.65
C PRO A 303 10.75 35.48 15.70
N ALA A 304 10.21 36.70 15.64
CA ALA A 304 9.18 37.16 16.57
C ALA A 304 7.77 36.58 16.32
N THR A 305 7.52 35.96 15.15
CA THR A 305 6.20 35.44 14.77
C THR A 305 6.22 33.97 14.34
N THR A 306 7.34 33.27 14.55
CA THR A 306 7.50 31.85 14.19
C THR A 306 7.49 30.94 15.41
N LEU A 307 6.63 29.93 15.41
CA LEU A 307 6.62 28.83 16.38
C LEU A 307 7.31 27.59 15.79
N PHE A 308 8.09 26.88 16.59
CA PHE A 308 8.73 25.62 16.22
C PHE A 308 8.08 24.45 16.97
N THR A 309 7.65 23.42 16.24
CA THR A 309 7.19 22.15 16.81
C THR A 309 8.26 21.08 16.58
N VAL A 310 8.93 20.63 17.65
CA VAL A 310 9.99 19.61 17.56
C VAL A 310 9.40 18.23 17.78
N ALA A 311 9.27 17.45 16.70
CA ALA A 311 8.55 16.17 16.68
C ALA A 311 9.51 14.97 16.64
N SER A 312 9.82 14.42 17.82
CA SER A 312 10.66 13.22 17.96
C SER A 312 10.25 12.40 19.17
N LYS A 313 9.92 11.12 18.95
CA LYS A 313 9.54 10.17 20.00
C LYS A 313 10.61 10.09 21.09
N THR A 314 11.85 9.83 20.70
CA THR A 314 12.98 9.69 21.64
C THR A 314 13.61 11.03 22.01
N PHE A 315 13.36 12.08 21.23
CA PHE A 315 14.02 13.38 21.32
C PHE A 315 15.55 13.29 21.14
N THR A 316 16.00 12.29 20.38
CA THR A 316 17.42 12.01 20.11
C THR A 316 17.71 11.73 18.63
N THR A 317 16.69 11.77 17.77
CA THR A 317 16.84 11.55 16.32
C THR A 317 17.82 12.57 15.74
N GLN A 318 18.92 12.11 15.15
CA GLN A 318 20.05 12.95 14.76
C GLN A 318 19.62 14.10 13.85
N GLU A 319 18.89 13.80 12.77
CA GLU A 319 18.44 14.77 11.79
C GLU A 319 17.51 15.83 12.43
N THR A 320 16.53 15.38 13.21
CA THR A 320 15.59 16.25 13.91
C THR A 320 16.29 17.14 14.94
N MET A 321 17.20 16.59 15.74
CA MET A 321 17.87 17.35 16.79
C MET A 321 18.91 18.32 16.24
N THR A 322 19.64 17.95 15.18
CA THR A 322 20.51 18.90 14.46
C THR A 322 19.69 20.10 13.95
N ASN A 323 18.58 19.85 13.26
CA ASN A 323 17.70 20.91 12.79
C ASN A 323 17.10 21.75 13.94
N ALA A 324 16.66 21.11 15.03
CA ALA A 324 16.09 21.80 16.18
C ALA A 324 17.12 22.70 16.88
N HIS A 325 18.37 22.23 17.01
CA HIS A 325 19.46 23.04 17.54
C HIS A 325 19.79 24.22 16.63
N SER A 326 19.90 24.01 15.32
CA SER A 326 20.13 25.10 14.37
C SER A 326 18.99 26.12 14.33
N ALA A 327 17.73 25.68 14.41
CA ALA A 327 16.57 26.57 14.52
C ALA A 327 16.58 27.37 15.83
N ARG A 328 16.97 26.73 16.94
CA ARG A 328 17.15 27.40 18.23
C ARG A 328 18.27 28.42 18.17
N ASP A 329 19.40 28.11 17.56
CA ASP A 329 20.54 29.04 17.42
C ASP A 329 20.14 30.25 16.57
N TRP A 330 19.44 30.03 15.45
CA TRP A 330 18.87 31.09 14.63
C TRP A 330 17.92 31.99 15.43
N PHE A 331 16.99 31.40 16.20
CA PHE A 331 16.06 32.14 17.04
C PHE A 331 16.78 32.96 18.13
N MET A 332 17.73 32.32 18.84
CA MET A 332 18.48 32.94 19.93
C MET A 332 19.42 34.06 19.46
N GLY A 333 19.92 33.99 18.23
CA GLY A 333 20.66 35.09 17.59
C GLY A 333 19.87 36.40 17.51
N HIS A 334 18.53 36.31 17.49
CA HIS A 334 17.63 37.46 17.42
C HIS A 334 17.00 37.79 18.78
N ALA A 335 16.41 36.79 19.46
CA ALA A 335 15.68 37.00 20.70
C ALA A 335 16.58 37.36 21.88
N LYS A 336 17.80 36.80 21.93
CA LYS A 336 18.83 37.05 22.96
C LYS A 336 18.38 36.85 24.42
N ASP A 337 17.22 36.23 24.65
CA ASP A 337 16.66 35.89 25.96
C ASP A 337 16.24 34.41 25.98
N PRO A 338 16.89 33.55 26.77
CA PRO A 338 16.52 32.14 26.88
C PRO A 338 15.07 31.91 27.33
N ALA A 339 14.47 32.83 28.10
CA ALA A 339 13.07 32.71 28.51
C ALA A 339 12.09 32.78 27.33
N ALA A 340 12.51 33.37 26.20
CA ALA A 340 11.72 33.44 24.97
C ALA A 340 11.50 32.07 24.32
N ILE A 341 12.33 31.05 24.62
CA ILE A 341 12.18 29.68 24.09
C ILE A 341 10.80 29.10 24.43
N ALA A 342 10.31 29.34 25.65
CA ALA A 342 9.02 28.84 26.12
C ALA A 342 7.82 29.38 25.31
N ARG A 343 7.99 30.44 24.50
CA ARG A 343 6.94 30.99 23.62
C ARG A 343 7.06 30.56 22.16
N HIS A 344 8.21 30.02 21.77
CA HIS A 344 8.56 29.74 20.37
C HIS A 344 8.94 28.30 20.10
N PHE A 345 9.07 27.45 21.12
CA PHE A 345 9.36 26.03 20.96
C PHE A 345 8.39 25.18 21.78
N VAL A 346 7.81 24.19 21.13
CA VAL A 346 7.04 23.11 21.75
C VAL A 346 7.59 21.77 21.31
N ALA A 347 7.40 20.73 22.13
CA ALA A 347 7.91 19.39 21.84
C ALA A 347 6.77 18.40 21.68
N ILE A 348 6.89 17.50 20.73
CA ILE A 348 6.01 16.34 20.59
C ILE A 348 6.87 15.10 20.85
N SER A 349 6.78 14.55 22.06
CA SER A 349 7.75 13.55 22.54
C SER A 349 7.23 12.70 23.69
N THR A 350 7.98 11.65 24.01
CA THR A 350 7.79 10.85 25.23
C THR A 350 8.94 11.03 26.23
N ASN A 351 9.93 11.88 25.93
CA ASN A 351 11.16 12.05 26.73
C ASN A 351 11.22 13.42 27.40
N GLU A 352 10.55 13.55 28.55
CA GLU A 352 10.45 14.82 29.27
C GLU A 352 11.82 15.38 29.70
N GLU A 353 12.75 14.52 30.10
CA GLU A 353 14.08 14.94 30.54
C GLU A 353 14.85 15.63 29.40
N ALA A 354 14.85 15.03 28.21
CA ALA A 354 15.52 15.61 27.04
C ALA A 354 14.85 16.92 26.58
N VAL A 355 13.51 16.99 26.64
CA VAL A 355 12.74 18.19 26.32
C VAL A 355 13.09 19.35 27.27
N ARG A 356 13.13 19.08 28.59
CA ARG A 356 13.54 20.08 29.59
C ARG A 356 14.99 20.52 29.39
N LYS A 357 15.89 19.59 29.08
CA LYS A 357 17.31 19.89 28.79
C LYS A 357 17.48 20.79 27.56
N PHE A 358 16.60 20.66 26.57
CA PHE A 358 16.58 21.55 25.41
C PHE A 358 16.11 22.98 25.76
N GLY A 359 15.35 23.13 26.85
CA GLY A 359 14.82 24.41 27.33
C GLY A 359 13.34 24.63 27.03
N ILE A 360 12.61 23.59 26.60
CA ILE A 360 11.15 23.65 26.40
C ILE A 360 10.46 23.38 27.73
N ALA A 361 9.45 24.20 28.05
CA ALA A 361 8.64 24.07 29.25
C ALA A 361 7.85 22.75 29.24
N ALA A 362 7.63 22.13 30.41
CA ALA A 362 6.98 20.82 30.47
C ALA A 362 5.52 20.86 30.02
N GLU A 363 4.84 21.98 30.29
CA GLU A 363 3.50 22.28 29.80
C GLU A 363 3.43 22.42 28.27
N ASN A 364 4.56 22.64 27.60
CA ASN A 364 4.67 22.73 26.14
C ASN A 364 5.07 21.39 25.51
N MET A 365 5.03 20.30 26.28
CA MET A 365 5.25 18.95 25.79
C MET A 365 3.91 18.27 25.48
N PHE A 366 3.77 17.81 24.24
CA PHE A 366 2.64 17.04 23.75
C PHE A 366 3.01 15.56 23.71
N VAL A 367 2.39 14.77 24.57
CA VAL A 367 2.73 13.36 24.77
C VAL A 367 2.06 12.45 23.75
N PHE A 368 2.68 11.29 23.53
CA PHE A 368 2.08 10.13 22.88
C PHE A 368 2.74 8.86 23.42
N TRP A 369 2.37 7.67 22.93
CA TRP A 369 2.72 6.41 23.59
C TRP A 369 3.55 5.48 22.72
N ASN A 370 4.17 4.47 23.34
CA ASN A 370 5.02 3.49 22.66
C ASN A 370 4.26 2.65 21.62
N TRP A 371 2.98 2.36 21.85
CA TRP A 371 2.05 1.64 20.96
C TRP A 371 1.58 2.45 19.75
N VAL A 372 2.02 3.72 19.65
CA VAL A 372 1.88 4.55 18.45
C VAL A 372 3.14 4.38 17.59
N GLY A 373 2.98 3.68 16.46
CA GLY A 373 4.00 3.57 15.42
C GLY A 373 4.16 4.90 14.67
N GLY A 374 5.39 5.26 14.28
CA GLY A 374 5.67 6.57 13.65
C GLY A 374 4.81 6.82 12.39
N ARG A 375 4.74 5.85 11.48
CA ARG A 375 3.93 5.92 10.25
C ARG A 375 2.41 5.86 10.46
N TYR A 376 1.97 5.65 11.71
CA TYR A 376 0.57 5.65 12.16
C TYR A 376 0.28 6.76 13.19
N SER A 377 1.14 7.78 13.27
CA SER A 377 1.14 8.71 14.42
C SER A 377 0.39 10.01 14.23
N LEU A 378 0.01 10.39 13.00
CA LEU A 378 -0.62 11.69 12.70
C LEU A 378 -1.91 11.96 13.48
N TRP A 379 -2.56 10.91 13.98
CA TRP A 379 -3.77 10.96 14.80
C TRP A 379 -3.51 11.40 16.25
N SER A 380 -2.26 11.34 16.69
CA SER A 380 -1.82 11.71 18.05
C SER A 380 -1.43 13.19 18.12
N SER A 381 -0.68 13.56 19.17
CA SER A 381 0.05 14.82 19.28
C SER A 381 0.92 15.17 18.08
N ILE A 382 1.37 14.20 17.28
CA ILE A 382 2.07 14.46 16.01
C ILE A 382 1.19 15.23 15.01
N GLY A 383 -0.14 15.14 15.13
CA GLY A 383 -1.10 15.94 14.36
C GLY A 383 -1.21 17.41 14.78
N LEU A 384 -0.45 17.88 15.78
CA LEU A 384 -0.47 19.28 16.22
C LEU A 384 -0.31 20.29 15.06
N PRO A 385 0.62 20.13 14.10
CA PRO A 385 0.73 21.06 12.96
C PRO A 385 -0.53 21.09 12.07
N ILE A 386 -1.25 19.98 11.97
CA ILE A 386 -2.51 19.88 11.22
C ILE A 386 -3.58 20.72 11.93
N ALA A 387 -3.71 20.56 13.24
CA ALA A 387 -4.67 21.31 14.06
C ALA A 387 -4.31 22.80 14.15
N LEU A 388 -3.03 23.16 14.13
CA LEU A 388 -2.59 24.56 14.02
C LEU A 388 -3.01 25.16 12.67
N ALA A 389 -2.79 24.46 11.56
CA ALA A 389 -3.15 24.92 10.22
C ALA A 389 -4.67 25.07 10.02
N ALA A 390 -5.42 23.99 10.24
CA ALA A 390 -6.83 23.91 9.90
C ALA A 390 -7.78 24.24 11.08
N GLY A 391 -7.27 24.26 12.31
CA GLY A 391 -8.07 24.38 13.53
C GLY A 391 -8.51 23.02 14.08
N TYR A 392 -8.76 22.97 15.40
CA TYR A 392 -9.07 21.72 16.08
C TYR A 392 -10.37 21.06 15.61
N GLY A 393 -11.40 21.84 15.28
CA GLY A 393 -12.68 21.28 14.78
C GLY A 393 -12.51 20.47 13.48
N HIS A 394 -11.64 20.91 12.57
CA HIS A 394 -11.31 20.13 11.37
C HIS A 394 -10.44 18.92 11.70
N PHE A 395 -9.49 19.04 12.64
CA PHE A 395 -8.71 17.91 13.12
C PHE A 395 -9.60 16.84 13.78
N GLU A 396 -10.63 17.23 14.53
CA GLU A 396 -11.60 16.32 15.11
C GLU A 396 -12.41 15.58 14.04
N GLN A 397 -12.89 16.28 13.00
CA GLN A 397 -13.56 15.64 11.86
C GLN A 397 -12.67 14.63 11.12
N LEU A 398 -11.36 14.91 11.04
CA LEU A 398 -10.36 13.96 10.51
C LEU A 398 -10.32 12.68 11.37
N LEU A 399 -10.31 12.81 12.70
CA LEU A 399 -10.39 11.66 13.61
C LEU A 399 -11.73 10.91 13.45
N ASP A 400 -12.83 11.62 13.31
CA ASP A 400 -14.16 11.00 13.15
C ASP A 400 -14.24 10.13 11.88
N GLY A 401 -13.71 10.62 10.75
CA GLY A 401 -13.68 9.83 9.52
C GLY A 401 -12.83 8.57 9.65
N ALA A 402 -11.71 8.67 10.34
CA ALA A 402 -10.85 7.52 10.59
C ALA A 402 -11.51 6.50 11.54
N HIS A 403 -12.23 6.97 12.56
CA HIS A 403 -13.02 6.12 13.46
C HIS A 403 -14.13 5.36 12.73
N GLU A 404 -14.79 6.03 11.79
CA GLU A 404 -15.85 5.44 10.99
C GLU A 404 -15.32 4.28 10.14
N MET A 405 -14.13 4.44 9.54
CA MET A 405 -13.46 3.33 8.84
C MET A 405 -12.97 2.24 9.80
N ASP A 406 -12.54 2.59 11.03
CA ASP A 406 -12.19 1.60 12.05
C ASP A 406 -13.39 0.71 12.42
N GLU A 407 -14.57 1.30 12.61
CA GLU A 407 -15.77 0.53 12.91
C GLU A 407 -16.23 -0.32 11.73
N HIS A 408 -16.13 0.20 10.50
CA HIS A 408 -16.37 -0.58 9.29
C HIS A 408 -15.43 -1.78 9.21
N PHE A 409 -14.12 -1.57 9.38
CA PHE A 409 -13.11 -2.63 9.37
C PHE A 409 -13.33 -3.66 10.48
N ARG A 410 -13.73 -3.22 11.67
CA ARG A 410 -13.98 -4.09 12.83
C ARG A 410 -15.21 -4.96 12.69
N THR A 411 -16.25 -4.51 11.98
CA THR A 411 -17.59 -5.14 12.04
C THR A 411 -18.09 -5.70 10.71
N ALA A 412 -17.64 -5.19 9.57
CA ALA A 412 -18.09 -5.69 8.27
C ALA A 412 -17.55 -7.10 8.00
N PRO A 413 -18.36 -8.01 7.41
CA PRO A 413 -17.89 -9.32 6.98
C PRO A 413 -16.84 -9.17 5.87
N ILE A 414 -15.87 -10.09 5.79
CA ILE A 414 -14.69 -10.01 4.89
C ILE A 414 -15.07 -9.58 3.46
N GLU A 415 -16.10 -10.18 2.87
CA GLU A 415 -16.53 -9.92 1.48
C GLU A 415 -17.09 -8.50 1.24
N ARG A 416 -17.50 -7.80 2.30
CA ARG A 416 -18.00 -6.42 2.27
C ARG A 416 -17.10 -5.45 3.03
N ASN A 417 -15.98 -5.94 3.56
CA ASN A 417 -15.04 -5.17 4.34
C ASN A 417 -14.01 -4.53 3.40
N LEU A 418 -14.30 -3.28 3.00
CA LEU A 418 -13.49 -2.51 2.05
C LEU A 418 -11.96 -2.62 2.27
N PRO A 419 -11.37 -2.32 3.45
CA PRO A 419 -9.93 -2.49 3.64
C PRO A 419 -9.44 -3.93 3.45
N MET A 420 -10.22 -4.93 3.89
CA MET A 420 -9.86 -6.33 3.67
C MET A 420 -9.89 -6.71 2.19
N VAL A 421 -10.92 -6.28 1.45
CA VAL A 421 -11.03 -6.49 0.00
C VAL A 421 -9.84 -5.88 -0.72
N LEU A 422 -9.48 -4.62 -0.43
CA LEU A 422 -8.32 -3.98 -1.03
C LEU A 422 -7.00 -4.65 -0.64
N GLY A 423 -6.86 -5.10 0.61
CA GLY A 423 -5.68 -5.82 1.07
C GLY A 423 -5.52 -7.17 0.36
N LEU A 424 -6.62 -7.90 0.17
CA LEU A 424 -6.64 -9.17 -0.56
C LEU A 424 -6.37 -8.98 -2.05
N LEU A 425 -6.85 -7.90 -2.67
CA LEU A 425 -6.46 -7.53 -4.03
C LEU A 425 -4.95 -7.21 -4.10
N GLY A 426 -4.39 -6.53 -3.10
CA GLY A 426 -2.95 -6.29 -3.00
C GLY A 426 -2.15 -7.60 -2.99
N VAL A 427 -2.53 -8.56 -2.14
CA VAL A 427 -1.90 -9.90 -2.11
C VAL A 427 -2.10 -10.66 -3.42
N TRP A 428 -3.31 -10.61 -3.99
CA TRP A 428 -3.63 -11.23 -5.29
C TRP A 428 -2.67 -10.73 -6.37
N TYR A 429 -2.49 -9.42 -6.48
CA TYR A 429 -1.62 -8.87 -7.51
C TYR A 429 -0.14 -9.14 -7.23
N THR A 430 0.33 -8.91 -6.00
CA THR A 430 1.75 -8.99 -5.71
C THR A 430 2.25 -10.42 -5.58
N SER A 431 1.58 -11.23 -4.76
CA SER A 431 2.05 -12.58 -4.44
C SER A 431 1.56 -13.64 -5.42
N VAL A 432 0.43 -13.41 -6.11
CA VAL A 432 -0.14 -14.41 -7.04
C VAL A 432 0.12 -14.05 -8.50
N LEU A 433 -0.13 -12.81 -8.91
CA LEU A 433 0.08 -12.36 -10.29
C LEU A 433 1.45 -11.70 -10.54
N GLY A 434 2.30 -11.60 -9.50
CA GLY A 434 3.69 -11.13 -9.62
C GLY A 434 3.85 -9.63 -9.91
N ALA A 435 2.86 -8.80 -9.59
CA ALA A 435 2.96 -7.36 -9.73
C ALA A 435 3.87 -6.76 -8.64
N GLU A 436 5.06 -6.32 -9.04
CA GLU A 436 6.06 -5.74 -8.13
C GLU A 436 5.72 -4.33 -7.63
N THR A 437 4.79 -3.61 -8.27
CA THR A 437 4.51 -2.21 -7.98
C THR A 437 3.01 -1.92 -7.90
N HIS A 438 2.61 -0.95 -7.08
CA HIS A 438 1.24 -0.44 -6.95
C HIS A 438 1.25 1.08 -7.14
N ALA A 439 0.43 1.58 -8.08
CA ALA A 439 0.35 3.01 -8.38
C ALA A 439 -0.85 3.66 -7.68
N VAL A 440 -0.64 4.79 -7.01
CA VAL A 440 -1.70 5.62 -6.40
C VAL A 440 -1.77 6.95 -7.12
N LEU A 441 -2.90 7.21 -7.78
CA LEU A 441 -3.06 8.25 -8.80
C LEU A 441 -4.22 9.19 -8.42
N PRO A 442 -4.01 10.15 -7.50
CA PRO A 442 -5.06 11.07 -7.11
C PRO A 442 -5.34 12.09 -8.22
N TYR A 443 -6.57 12.15 -8.72
CA TYR A 443 -7.07 13.24 -9.55
C TYR A 443 -7.53 14.40 -8.64
N GLU A 444 -6.58 14.85 -7.81
CA GLU A 444 -6.74 15.89 -6.80
C GLU A 444 -5.36 16.44 -6.46
N GLN A 445 -5.12 17.71 -6.78
CA GLN A 445 -3.81 18.35 -6.57
C GLN A 445 -3.47 18.47 -5.08
N TYR A 446 -4.48 18.68 -4.22
CA TYR A 446 -4.26 18.75 -2.78
C TYR A 446 -3.71 17.43 -2.21
N LEU A 447 -3.91 16.30 -2.89
CA LEU A 447 -3.38 14.98 -2.53
C LEU A 447 -2.02 14.64 -3.16
N GLN A 448 -1.25 15.60 -3.71
CA GLN A 448 0.04 15.30 -4.36
C GLN A 448 1.06 14.57 -3.46
N ARG A 449 0.94 14.70 -2.13
CA ARG A 449 1.81 14.02 -1.16
C ARG A 449 1.26 12.68 -0.68
N LEU A 450 0.05 12.29 -1.10
CA LEU A 450 -0.56 11.02 -0.70
C LEU A 450 0.29 9.82 -1.15
N PRO A 451 0.81 9.74 -2.40
CA PRO A 451 1.67 8.62 -2.78
C PRO A 451 2.93 8.51 -1.90
N ALA A 452 3.57 9.63 -1.56
CA ALA A 452 4.75 9.66 -0.69
C ALA A 452 4.43 9.27 0.77
N TYR A 453 3.26 9.63 1.28
CA TYR A 453 2.78 9.15 2.58
C TYR A 453 2.56 7.63 2.57
N LEU A 454 1.91 7.11 1.52
CA LEU A 454 1.63 5.68 1.38
C LEU A 454 2.88 4.85 1.13
N GLN A 455 3.92 5.40 0.50
CA GLN A 455 5.24 4.77 0.43
C GLN A 455 5.75 4.38 1.81
N GLN A 456 5.74 5.32 2.76
CA GLN A 456 6.15 4.98 4.12
C GLN A 456 5.16 4.01 4.77
N LEU A 457 3.87 4.28 4.68
CA LEU A 457 2.85 3.46 5.34
C LEU A 457 2.93 1.98 4.91
N GLU A 458 2.97 1.70 3.61
CA GLU A 458 2.92 0.33 3.08
C GLU A 458 4.31 -0.32 3.03
N MET A 459 5.33 0.37 2.51
CA MET A 459 6.65 -0.24 2.29
C MET A 459 7.43 -0.42 3.60
N GLU A 460 7.37 0.53 4.54
CA GLU A 460 8.04 0.36 5.83
C GLU A 460 7.29 -0.65 6.73
N SER A 461 5.97 -0.77 6.57
CA SER A 461 5.19 -1.79 7.29
C SER A 461 5.47 -3.19 6.76
N ASN A 462 5.28 -3.40 5.46
CA ASN A 462 5.16 -4.72 4.87
C ASN A 462 6.34 -5.11 3.97
N GLY A 463 7.34 -4.25 3.77
CA GLY A 463 8.60 -4.57 3.10
C GLY A 463 9.48 -5.49 3.95
N LYS A 464 8.97 -6.68 4.25
CA LYS A 464 9.54 -7.65 5.19
C LYS A 464 9.78 -8.97 4.47
N ARG A 465 10.73 -9.74 5.01
CA ARG A 465 11.11 -11.07 4.50
C ARG A 465 11.01 -12.19 5.53
N ILE A 466 10.73 -11.85 6.79
CA ILE A 466 10.62 -12.79 7.91
C ILE A 466 9.21 -12.71 8.48
N ASP A 467 8.57 -13.86 8.69
CA ASP A 467 7.26 -13.97 9.33
C ASP A 467 7.35 -13.88 10.87
N ARG A 468 6.20 -13.96 11.54
CA ARG A 468 6.09 -13.85 13.01
C ARG A 468 6.72 -15.03 13.75
N GLU A 469 6.95 -16.16 13.08
CA GLU A 469 7.58 -17.37 13.62
C GLU A 469 9.09 -17.42 13.34
N GLY A 470 9.64 -16.38 12.70
CA GLY A 470 11.07 -16.25 12.42
C GLY A 470 11.53 -16.97 11.15
N GLN A 471 10.60 -17.39 10.29
CA GLN A 471 10.88 -18.05 9.03
C GLN A 471 10.89 -17.08 7.86
N ALA A 472 11.60 -17.44 6.78
CA ALA A 472 11.59 -16.66 5.56
C ALA A 472 10.26 -16.82 4.81
N VAL A 473 9.70 -15.72 4.33
CA VAL A 473 8.49 -15.73 3.49
C VAL A 473 8.84 -16.19 2.07
N ASP A 474 8.17 -17.22 1.56
CA ASP A 474 8.32 -17.72 0.17
C ASP A 474 7.23 -17.15 -0.76
N ALA A 475 7.13 -15.81 -0.77
CA ALA A 475 6.33 -15.03 -1.69
C ALA A 475 6.84 -13.58 -1.72
N LEU A 476 6.49 -12.81 -2.75
CA LEU A 476 6.64 -11.36 -2.72
C LEU A 476 5.69 -10.78 -1.65
N THR A 477 6.23 -9.92 -0.77
CA THR A 477 5.45 -9.17 0.24
C THR A 477 5.02 -7.81 -0.32
N ALA A 478 5.35 -6.68 0.32
CA ALA A 478 4.86 -5.37 -0.14
C ALA A 478 5.31 -5.04 -1.57
N PRO A 479 4.41 -4.49 -2.42
CA PRO A 479 4.81 -3.87 -3.67
C PRO A 479 5.56 -2.54 -3.42
N ILE A 480 6.27 -2.08 -4.44
CA ILE A 480 6.78 -0.71 -4.49
C ILE A 480 5.61 0.23 -4.76
N VAL A 481 5.30 1.12 -3.80
CA VAL A 481 4.24 2.12 -3.94
C VAL A 481 4.78 3.38 -4.61
N TRP A 482 4.06 3.91 -5.59
CA TRP A 482 4.46 5.12 -6.31
C TRP A 482 3.25 5.84 -6.94
N GLY A 483 3.46 7.04 -7.45
CA GLY A 483 2.43 7.76 -8.19
C GLY A 483 2.55 9.28 -8.09
N GLU A 484 1.76 9.97 -8.90
CA GLU A 484 1.65 11.43 -8.99
C GLU A 484 0.20 11.81 -9.32
N PRO A 485 -0.23 13.06 -9.07
CA PRO A 485 -1.56 13.51 -9.43
C PRO A 485 -1.90 13.36 -10.91
N GLY A 486 -3.16 13.01 -11.16
CA GLY A 486 -3.80 13.21 -12.46
C GLY A 486 -4.11 14.70 -12.68
N THR A 487 -4.02 15.25 -13.89
CA THR A 487 -3.69 14.58 -15.16
C THR A 487 -2.19 14.54 -15.46
N ASN A 488 -1.33 15.12 -14.62
CA ASN A 488 0.11 15.24 -14.86
C ASN A 488 0.76 13.87 -15.14
N GLY A 489 0.39 12.82 -14.39
CA GLY A 489 0.87 11.46 -14.62
C GLY A 489 0.61 10.94 -16.06
N GLN A 490 -0.49 11.37 -16.68
CA GLN A 490 -0.82 11.01 -18.07
C GLN A 490 0.24 11.47 -19.06
N HIS A 491 0.89 12.59 -18.75
CA HIS A 491 1.94 13.23 -19.56
C HIS A 491 3.36 12.92 -19.06
N ALA A 492 3.51 11.93 -18.18
CA ALA A 492 4.81 11.52 -17.63
C ALA A 492 5.06 10.02 -17.82
N PHE A 493 4.29 9.17 -17.14
CA PHE A 493 4.57 7.73 -17.06
C PHE A 493 3.40 6.83 -17.49
N PHE A 494 2.23 7.39 -17.84
CA PHE A 494 1.10 6.56 -18.31
C PHE A 494 1.39 5.85 -19.63
N GLN A 495 2.36 6.32 -20.43
CA GLN A 495 2.89 5.56 -21.56
C GLN A 495 3.33 4.15 -21.14
N LEU A 496 4.08 4.03 -20.04
CA LEU A 496 4.47 2.75 -19.47
C LEU A 496 3.25 2.00 -18.94
N LEU A 497 2.32 2.70 -18.28
CA LEU A 497 1.10 2.06 -17.79
C LEU A 497 0.25 1.49 -18.92
N HIS A 498 0.21 2.08 -20.11
CA HIS A 498 -0.62 1.59 -21.23
C HIS A 498 0.08 0.58 -22.14
N GLN A 499 1.34 0.85 -22.52
CA GLN A 499 2.07 0.06 -23.53
C GLN A 499 3.35 -0.60 -22.99
N GLY A 500 3.70 -0.37 -21.72
CA GLY A 500 4.84 -1.04 -21.10
C GLY A 500 4.58 -2.53 -20.82
N THR A 501 5.64 -3.25 -20.45
CA THR A 501 5.60 -4.70 -20.22
C THR A 501 5.31 -5.11 -18.77
N ARG A 502 5.02 -4.14 -17.90
CA ARG A 502 4.76 -4.37 -16.48
C ARG A 502 3.26 -4.44 -16.20
N LEU A 503 2.85 -5.36 -15.31
CA LEU A 503 1.54 -5.36 -14.67
C LEU A 503 1.59 -4.41 -13.47
N VAL A 504 0.76 -3.36 -13.49
CA VAL A 504 0.71 -2.34 -12.44
C VAL A 504 -0.75 -2.12 -12.04
N PRO A 505 -1.21 -2.69 -10.91
CA PRO A 505 -2.47 -2.31 -10.30
C PRO A 505 -2.44 -0.82 -9.92
N CYS A 506 -3.54 -0.12 -10.19
CA CYS A 506 -3.64 1.32 -10.00
C CYS A 506 -4.87 1.68 -9.15
N ASP A 507 -4.68 2.53 -8.14
CA ASP A 507 -5.78 3.19 -7.43
C ASP A 507 -5.95 4.60 -7.99
N PHE A 508 -7.12 4.89 -8.55
CA PHE A 508 -7.52 6.22 -9.00
C PHE A 508 -8.43 6.85 -7.94
N LEU A 509 -8.13 8.07 -7.50
CA LEU A 509 -8.94 8.77 -6.50
C LEU A 509 -9.49 10.07 -7.07
N ALA A 510 -10.78 10.33 -6.96
CA ALA A 510 -11.36 11.59 -7.44
C ALA A 510 -12.52 12.08 -6.56
N GLY A 511 -12.56 13.40 -6.32
CA GLY A 511 -13.71 14.08 -5.72
C GLY A 511 -14.76 14.41 -6.79
N ILE A 512 -16.04 14.25 -6.47
CA ILE A 512 -17.18 14.58 -7.34
C ILE A 512 -17.37 16.10 -7.44
N GLU A 513 -17.07 16.81 -6.36
CA GLU A 513 -17.15 18.26 -6.20
C GLU A 513 -15.75 18.84 -5.99
N SER A 514 -15.46 19.97 -6.65
CA SER A 514 -14.21 20.72 -6.45
C SER A 514 -14.33 21.70 -5.28
N HIS A 515 -13.19 22.09 -4.70
CA HIS A 515 -13.11 23.23 -3.80
C HIS A 515 -13.14 24.59 -4.52
N THR A 516 -12.76 24.61 -5.80
CA THR A 516 -12.61 25.86 -6.57
C THR A 516 -13.24 25.67 -7.94
N GLU A 517 -14.37 26.34 -8.18
CA GLU A 517 -15.02 26.33 -9.48
C GLU A 517 -14.30 27.29 -10.44
N ILE A 518 -13.55 26.72 -11.38
CA ILE A 518 -12.90 27.46 -12.48
C ILE A 518 -13.39 26.85 -13.80
N GLY A 519 -14.33 27.53 -14.45
CA GLY A 519 -14.89 27.09 -15.74
C GLY A 519 -15.32 25.62 -15.71
N ASN A 520 -14.88 24.84 -16.70
CA ASN A 520 -15.15 23.40 -16.80
C ASN A 520 -13.96 22.52 -16.36
N HIS A 521 -12.99 23.06 -15.61
CA HIS A 521 -11.78 22.33 -15.23
C HIS A 521 -12.09 21.01 -14.50
N HIS A 522 -13.01 21.03 -13.54
CA HIS A 522 -13.32 19.84 -12.75
C HIS A 522 -14.05 18.76 -13.56
N GLN A 523 -14.92 19.16 -14.50
CA GLN A 523 -15.55 18.23 -15.44
C GLN A 523 -14.50 17.54 -16.32
N LEU A 524 -13.53 18.30 -16.83
CA LEU A 524 -12.43 17.74 -17.64
C LEU A 524 -11.53 16.82 -16.81
N LEU A 525 -11.26 17.16 -15.54
CA LEU A 525 -10.50 16.32 -14.62
C LEU A 525 -11.18 14.96 -14.40
N LEU A 526 -12.48 14.97 -14.11
CA LEU A 526 -13.28 13.75 -13.94
C LEU A 526 -13.37 12.93 -15.22
N ALA A 527 -13.63 13.58 -16.36
CA ALA A 527 -13.65 12.92 -17.67
C ALA A 527 -12.33 12.18 -17.94
N ASN A 528 -11.19 12.82 -17.62
CA ASN A 528 -9.88 12.20 -17.74
C ASN A 528 -9.67 11.04 -16.77
N CYS A 529 -10.08 11.16 -15.50
CA CYS A 529 -10.00 10.06 -14.53
C CYS A 529 -10.75 8.82 -15.04
N PHE A 530 -12.00 9.00 -15.45
CA PHE A 530 -12.84 7.91 -15.93
C PHE A 530 -12.31 7.31 -17.22
N ALA A 531 -11.96 8.15 -18.20
CA ALA A 531 -11.41 7.70 -19.48
C ALA A 531 -10.11 6.91 -19.32
N GLN A 532 -9.24 7.27 -18.36
CA GLN A 532 -8.00 6.51 -18.14
C GLN A 532 -8.25 5.12 -17.56
N THR A 533 -9.16 4.98 -16.60
CA THR A 533 -9.52 3.64 -16.07
C THR A 533 -10.22 2.78 -17.12
N GLU A 534 -11.06 3.39 -17.97
CA GLU A 534 -11.67 2.72 -19.12
C GLU A 534 -10.62 2.29 -20.15
N ALA A 535 -9.67 3.17 -20.50
CA ALA A 535 -8.61 2.88 -21.46
C ALA A 535 -7.68 1.75 -21.01
N LEU A 536 -7.30 1.73 -19.73
CA LEU A 536 -6.51 0.65 -19.12
C LEU A 536 -7.23 -0.70 -19.22
N MET A 537 -8.54 -0.71 -18.95
CA MET A 537 -9.37 -1.91 -19.05
C MET A 537 -9.56 -2.37 -20.50
N ARG A 538 -10.01 -1.46 -21.38
CA ARG A 538 -10.49 -1.76 -22.73
C ARG A 538 -9.36 -1.97 -23.73
N GLY A 539 -8.28 -1.19 -23.65
CA GLY A 539 -7.28 -1.12 -24.72
C GLY A 539 -7.85 -0.66 -26.06
N LYS A 540 -7.12 -0.96 -27.14
CA LYS A 540 -7.49 -0.66 -28.53
C LYS A 540 -6.96 -1.77 -29.43
N THR A 541 -7.86 -2.52 -30.07
CA THR A 541 -7.52 -3.70 -30.88
C THR A 541 -6.90 -3.31 -32.23
N GLU A 542 -6.25 -4.27 -32.89
CA GLU A 542 -5.71 -4.07 -34.25
C GLU A 542 -6.78 -3.58 -35.23
N ASP A 543 -7.99 -4.16 -35.21
CA ASP A 543 -9.09 -3.73 -36.08
C ASP A 543 -9.52 -2.28 -35.82
N GLU A 544 -9.64 -1.89 -34.53
CA GLU A 544 -9.97 -0.52 -34.13
C GLU A 544 -8.90 0.46 -34.63
N VAL A 545 -7.62 0.14 -34.43
CA VAL A 545 -6.50 0.97 -34.90
C VAL A 545 -6.45 1.04 -36.42
N ARG A 546 -6.62 -0.08 -37.12
CA ARG A 546 -6.59 -0.16 -38.58
C ARG A 546 -7.70 0.68 -39.20
N ALA A 547 -8.90 0.63 -38.63
CA ALA A 547 -10.01 1.50 -39.04
C ALA A 547 -9.67 2.98 -38.83
N GLU A 548 -9.12 3.37 -37.68
CA GLU A 548 -8.69 4.75 -37.40
C GLU A 548 -7.61 5.22 -38.38
N LEU A 549 -6.58 4.41 -38.63
CA LEU A 549 -5.48 4.75 -39.55
C LEU A 549 -5.95 4.89 -40.99
N THR A 550 -6.91 4.06 -41.41
CA THR A 550 -7.52 4.15 -42.73
C THR A 550 -8.30 5.46 -42.90
N VAL A 551 -9.06 5.88 -41.88
CA VAL A 551 -9.77 7.18 -41.87
C VAL A 551 -8.78 8.35 -41.89
N GLN A 552 -7.62 8.21 -41.27
CA GLN A 552 -6.52 9.19 -41.32
C GLN A 552 -5.79 9.22 -42.67
N GLY A 553 -6.19 8.39 -43.63
CA GLY A 553 -5.66 8.38 -45.00
C GLY A 553 -4.41 7.51 -45.20
N LEU A 554 -3.94 6.80 -44.16
CA LEU A 554 -2.82 5.86 -44.30
C LEU A 554 -3.29 4.58 -44.99
N ARG A 555 -2.42 4.00 -45.83
CA ARG A 555 -2.66 2.74 -46.55
C ARG A 555 -1.34 2.00 -46.77
N GLY A 556 -1.44 0.71 -47.12
CA GLY A 556 -0.31 -0.11 -47.52
C GLY A 556 0.76 -0.19 -46.42
N GLU A 557 2.03 -0.15 -46.83
CA GLU A 557 3.18 -0.33 -45.94
C GLU A 557 3.19 0.65 -44.75
N ALA A 558 2.87 1.93 -44.99
CA ALA A 558 2.84 2.95 -43.93
C ALA A 558 1.80 2.64 -42.83
N LEU A 559 0.67 2.04 -43.20
CA LEU A 559 -0.34 1.60 -42.24
C LEU A 559 0.16 0.39 -41.47
N GLU A 560 0.65 -0.65 -42.17
CA GLU A 560 1.12 -1.89 -41.52
C GLU A 560 2.28 -1.63 -40.55
N GLN A 561 3.17 -0.69 -40.89
CA GLN A 561 4.28 -0.30 -40.01
C GLN A 561 3.77 0.42 -38.75
N LEU A 562 2.81 1.34 -38.86
CA LEU A 562 2.32 2.13 -37.72
C LEU A 562 1.33 1.36 -36.83
N LEU A 563 0.59 0.40 -37.40
CA LEU A 563 -0.45 -0.37 -36.73
C LEU A 563 -0.02 -0.93 -35.35
N PRO A 564 1.04 -1.76 -35.22
CA PRO A 564 1.40 -2.36 -33.94
C PRO A 564 1.78 -1.33 -32.87
N HIS A 565 2.27 -0.16 -33.27
CA HIS A 565 2.63 0.91 -32.32
C HIS A 565 1.41 1.64 -31.72
N LYS A 566 0.25 1.58 -32.39
CA LYS A 566 -0.98 2.23 -31.93
C LYS A 566 -1.97 1.27 -31.26
N VAL A 567 -1.68 -0.04 -31.29
CA VAL A 567 -2.40 -1.05 -30.51
C VAL A 567 -2.13 -0.83 -29.03
N LEU A 568 -3.20 -0.88 -28.23
CA LEU A 568 -3.13 -0.85 -26.77
C LEU A 568 -3.67 -2.17 -26.24
N PRO A 569 -2.88 -3.00 -25.53
CA PRO A 569 -3.32 -4.34 -25.13
C PRO A 569 -4.50 -4.33 -24.17
N GLY A 570 -4.72 -3.24 -23.42
CA GLY A 570 -5.77 -3.17 -22.40
C GLY A 570 -5.56 -4.23 -21.31
N ASN A 571 -6.65 -4.71 -20.70
CA ASN A 571 -6.63 -5.73 -19.66
C ASN A 571 -5.77 -5.37 -18.43
N ARG A 572 -5.65 -4.08 -18.13
CA ARG A 572 -4.85 -3.57 -17.00
C ARG A 572 -5.75 -3.17 -15.84
N PRO A 573 -5.48 -3.68 -14.63
CA PRO A 573 -6.40 -3.54 -13.52
C PRO A 573 -6.35 -2.16 -12.87
N SER A 574 -7.52 -1.68 -12.44
CA SER A 574 -7.63 -0.45 -11.64
C SER A 574 -8.78 -0.52 -10.64
N THR A 575 -8.61 0.21 -9.54
CA THR A 575 -9.65 0.51 -8.55
C THR A 575 -9.95 2.00 -8.62
N THR A 576 -11.22 2.39 -8.66
CA THR A 576 -11.64 3.80 -8.65
C THR A 576 -12.31 4.13 -7.32
N ILE A 577 -11.74 5.09 -6.59
CA ILE A 577 -12.21 5.56 -5.29
C ILE A 577 -12.79 6.95 -5.48
N LEU A 578 -14.12 7.05 -5.33
CA LEU A 578 -14.86 8.28 -5.41
C LEU A 578 -15.33 8.75 -4.04
N TYR A 579 -15.27 10.05 -3.85
CA TYR A 579 -15.80 10.74 -2.68
C TYR A 579 -16.49 12.02 -3.12
N ARG A 580 -17.39 12.55 -2.29
CA ARG A 580 -18.13 13.77 -2.66
C ARG A 580 -17.20 14.96 -2.85
N GLN A 581 -16.49 15.37 -1.81
CA GLN A 581 -15.52 16.47 -1.84
C GLN A 581 -14.38 16.11 -0.89
N LEU A 582 -13.17 16.58 -1.16
CA LEU A 582 -12.06 16.38 -0.23
C LEU A 582 -12.32 17.19 1.05
N GLY A 583 -12.11 16.59 2.20
CA GLY A 583 -12.36 17.27 3.47
C GLY A 583 -11.79 16.46 4.61
N PRO A 584 -11.77 17.01 5.85
CA PRO A 584 -11.10 16.35 6.96
C PRO A 584 -11.63 14.93 7.20
N ARG A 585 -12.95 14.76 7.27
CA ARG A 585 -13.59 13.43 7.41
C ARG A 585 -13.23 12.48 6.26
N THR A 586 -13.30 12.95 5.02
CA THR A 586 -12.95 12.16 3.82
C THR A 586 -11.50 11.69 3.87
N ILE A 587 -10.56 12.58 4.24
CA ILE A 587 -9.15 12.22 4.40
C ILE A 587 -9.00 11.18 5.51
N GLY A 588 -9.70 11.35 6.64
CA GLY A 588 -9.69 10.40 7.74
C GLY A 588 -10.09 8.98 7.31
N LEU A 589 -11.21 8.88 6.60
CA LEU A 589 -11.69 7.63 6.01
C LEU A 589 -10.65 7.01 5.05
N LEU A 590 -10.08 7.82 4.15
CA LEU A 590 -9.11 7.35 3.15
C LEU A 590 -7.82 6.81 3.78
N LEU A 591 -7.24 7.52 4.75
CA LEU A 591 -5.99 7.07 5.36
C LEU A 591 -6.21 5.83 6.23
N ALA A 592 -7.28 5.80 7.03
CA ALA A 592 -7.64 4.62 7.82
C ALA A 592 -7.93 3.39 6.94
N MET A 593 -8.51 3.59 5.74
CA MET A 593 -8.72 2.53 4.77
C MET A 593 -7.38 1.92 4.32
N TYR A 594 -6.39 2.75 3.98
CA TYR A 594 -5.06 2.28 3.60
C TYR A 594 -4.30 1.65 4.77
N GLU A 595 -4.42 2.17 6.00
CA GLU A 595 -3.83 1.54 7.19
C GLU A 595 -4.35 0.11 7.38
N HIS A 596 -5.66 -0.10 7.28
CA HIS A 596 -6.28 -1.42 7.43
C HIS A 596 -6.07 -2.34 6.21
N LYS A 597 -5.90 -1.77 5.00
CA LYS A 597 -5.42 -2.50 3.81
C LYS A 597 -4.03 -3.08 4.09
N VAL A 598 -3.10 -2.25 4.56
CA VAL A 598 -1.73 -2.64 4.89
C VAL A 598 -1.71 -3.69 6.01
N PHE A 599 -2.53 -3.52 7.04
CA PHE A 599 -2.71 -4.54 8.09
C PHE A 599 -3.17 -5.89 7.49
N THR A 600 -4.20 -5.87 6.64
CA THR A 600 -4.74 -7.10 6.03
C THR A 600 -3.67 -7.84 5.24
N MET A 601 -2.89 -7.12 4.42
CA MET A 601 -1.79 -7.71 3.65
C MET A 601 -0.74 -8.36 4.56
N GLY A 602 -0.31 -7.65 5.61
CA GLY A 602 0.68 -8.17 6.57
C GLY A 602 0.16 -9.34 7.41
N ALA A 603 -1.14 -9.40 7.68
CA ALA A 603 -1.78 -10.52 8.33
C ALA A 603 -1.76 -11.78 7.45
N VAL A 604 -2.11 -11.64 6.15
CA VAL A 604 -2.08 -12.75 5.20
C VAL A 604 -0.67 -13.31 4.99
N TRP A 605 0.35 -12.45 4.90
CA TRP A 605 1.75 -12.87 4.81
C TRP A 605 2.37 -13.34 6.12
N ASN A 606 1.62 -13.23 7.21
CA ASN A 606 2.09 -13.46 8.57
C ASN A 606 3.36 -12.68 8.95
N ILE A 607 3.54 -11.46 8.44
CA ILE A 607 4.69 -10.59 8.77
C ILE A 607 4.32 -9.51 9.81
N ASN A 608 5.28 -9.03 10.58
CA ASN A 608 5.06 -7.91 11.49
C ASN A 608 5.01 -6.55 10.74
N SER A 609 3.82 -6.00 10.56
CA SER A 609 3.60 -4.69 9.92
C SER A 609 4.06 -3.48 10.76
N PHE A 610 4.46 -3.69 12.01
CA PHE A 610 4.56 -2.62 13.00
C PHE A 610 5.97 -2.37 13.55
N ASP A 611 6.95 -3.19 13.16
CA ASP A 611 8.38 -2.95 13.39
C ASP A 611 9.09 -2.38 12.14
N GLN A 612 10.39 -2.07 12.26
CA GLN A 612 11.21 -1.56 11.15
C GLN A 612 12.72 -1.83 11.32
N TRP A 613 13.11 -3.05 11.70
CA TRP A 613 14.53 -3.39 11.96
C TRP A 613 15.50 -3.08 10.80
N GLY A 614 15.00 -3.05 9.56
CA GLY A 614 15.80 -2.77 8.36
C GLY A 614 16.48 -1.39 8.33
N VAL A 615 16.08 -0.44 9.18
CA VAL A 615 16.69 0.91 9.21
C VAL A 615 17.92 1.02 10.12
N GLU A 616 18.22 0.01 10.93
CA GLU A 616 19.24 0.13 11.99
C GLU A 616 20.67 0.11 11.46
N LEU A 617 20.98 -0.78 10.51
CA LEU A 617 22.33 -0.92 9.96
C LEU A 617 22.82 0.38 9.34
N GLY A 618 21.96 1.06 8.56
CA GLY A 618 22.28 2.35 7.97
C GLY A 618 22.64 3.42 9.02
N LYS A 619 21.89 3.47 10.13
CA LYS A 619 22.15 4.42 11.24
C LYS A 619 23.47 4.14 11.95
N GLN A 620 23.77 2.86 12.20
CA GLN A 620 25.04 2.43 12.82
C GLN A 620 26.23 2.81 11.94
N LEU A 621 26.18 2.47 10.64
CA LEU A 621 27.24 2.78 9.69
C LEU A 621 27.41 4.29 9.48
N ALA A 622 26.31 5.05 9.39
CA ALA A 622 26.37 6.51 9.24
C ALA A 622 27.06 7.19 10.43
N THR A 623 26.84 6.70 11.65
CA THR A 623 27.52 7.22 12.86
C THR A 623 29.04 7.04 12.76
N GLN A 624 29.49 5.86 12.31
CA GLN A 624 30.91 5.58 12.12
C GLN A 624 31.51 6.42 11.00
N VAL A 625 30.85 6.47 9.84
CA VAL A 625 31.30 7.27 8.69
C VAL A 625 31.36 8.76 9.02
N ALA A 626 30.42 9.28 9.81
CA ALA A 626 30.45 10.67 10.27
C ALA A 626 31.68 10.95 11.15
N ALA A 627 32.01 10.04 12.07
CA ALA A 627 33.22 10.15 12.89
C ALA A 627 34.49 10.07 12.03
N ASP A 628 34.51 9.20 11.02
CA ASP A 628 35.61 9.11 10.06
C ASP A 628 35.78 10.40 9.27
N LEU A 629 34.70 10.98 8.72
CA LEU A 629 34.72 12.23 7.97
C LEU A 629 35.25 13.40 8.81
N ALA A 630 34.94 13.43 10.11
CA ALA A 630 35.44 14.44 11.03
C ALA A 630 36.94 14.26 11.37
N SER A 631 37.50 13.06 11.16
CA SER A 631 38.91 12.78 11.41
C SER A 631 39.79 13.17 10.22
N PRO A 632 40.93 13.84 10.43
CA PRO A 632 41.85 14.21 9.34
C PRO A 632 42.64 13.02 8.79
N ALA A 633 42.71 11.90 9.51
CA ALA A 633 43.47 10.72 9.09
C ALA A 633 42.81 10.04 7.89
N ALA A 634 43.61 9.36 7.05
CA ALA A 634 43.06 8.51 6.00
C ALA A 634 42.29 7.33 6.60
N THR A 635 41.09 7.06 6.10
CA THR A 635 40.23 5.97 6.55
C THR A 635 40.55 4.69 5.77
N THR A 636 40.72 3.58 6.48
CA THR A 636 41.03 2.25 5.92
C THR A 636 40.17 1.12 6.52
N SER A 637 39.21 1.46 7.39
CA SER A 637 38.42 0.50 8.19
C SER A 637 37.20 -0.09 7.47
N HIS A 638 36.85 0.41 6.29
CA HIS A 638 35.70 -0.06 5.51
C HIS A 638 36.13 -0.86 4.28
N ASP A 639 35.17 -1.23 3.43
CA ASP A 639 35.48 -1.73 2.09
C ASP A 639 36.20 -0.67 1.25
N SER A 640 36.83 -1.10 0.15
CA SER A 640 37.66 -0.24 -0.69
C SER A 640 36.89 0.94 -1.30
N SER A 641 35.60 0.77 -1.60
CA SER A 641 34.77 1.84 -2.16
C SER A 641 34.48 2.91 -1.10
N THR A 642 33.99 2.51 0.07
CA THR A 642 33.67 3.42 1.17
C THR A 642 34.91 4.20 1.63
N ASN A 643 36.04 3.51 1.80
CA ASN A 643 37.32 4.16 2.13
C ASN A 643 37.72 5.20 1.07
N GLN A 644 37.60 4.87 -0.22
CA GLN A 644 37.96 5.76 -1.30
C GLN A 644 37.09 7.02 -1.32
N LEU A 645 35.78 6.89 -1.09
CA LEU A 645 34.82 8.00 -1.05
C LEU A 645 35.10 8.95 0.12
N ILE A 646 35.29 8.41 1.33
CA ILE A 646 35.63 9.20 2.52
C ILE A 646 36.95 9.95 2.29
N ASN A 647 37.99 9.25 1.83
CA ASN A 647 39.30 9.86 1.60
C ASN A 647 39.30 10.88 0.46
N ALA A 648 38.50 10.68 -0.60
CA ALA A 648 38.32 11.67 -1.66
C ALA A 648 37.66 12.94 -1.11
N THR A 649 36.63 12.79 -0.29
CA THR A 649 35.94 13.91 0.38
C THR A 649 36.90 14.70 1.26
N LYS A 650 37.68 14.02 2.12
CA LYS A 650 38.69 14.65 2.97
C LYS A 650 39.71 15.45 2.17
N ARG A 651 40.24 14.87 1.08
CA ARG A 651 41.19 15.57 0.20
C ARG A 651 40.60 16.85 -0.38
N HIS A 652 39.36 16.80 -0.86
CA HIS A 652 38.69 17.98 -1.41
C HIS A 652 38.47 19.07 -0.36
N LEU A 653 37.96 18.72 0.83
CA LEU A 653 37.74 19.67 1.91
C LEU A 653 39.03 20.34 2.38
N LEU A 654 40.14 19.59 2.47
CA LEU A 654 41.47 20.13 2.81
C LEU A 654 42.03 21.06 1.71
N SER A 655 41.79 20.76 0.43
CA SER A 655 42.23 21.61 -0.69
C SER A 655 41.44 22.92 -0.82
N GLY A 656 40.18 22.95 -0.39
CA GLY A 656 39.30 24.13 -0.45
C GLY A 656 39.50 25.15 0.67
N SER A 657 40.20 24.79 1.75
CA SER A 657 40.58 25.71 2.84
C SER A 657 41.79 26.61 2.54
N GLY A 658 42.38 26.51 1.34
CA GLY A 658 43.38 27.47 0.86
C GLY A 658 42.73 28.76 0.38
N ALA A 659 43.00 29.88 1.06
CA ALA A 659 42.57 31.23 0.68
C ALA A 659 42.84 31.53 -0.82
N PRO A 660 42.04 32.42 -1.47
CA PRO A 660 42.36 32.86 -2.82
C PRO A 660 43.75 33.48 -2.84
N SER A 661 44.63 32.87 -3.65
CA SER A 661 45.96 33.39 -3.98
C SER A 661 45.81 34.84 -4.43
N LYS A 662 46.33 35.78 -3.62
CA LYS A 662 46.66 37.12 -4.10
C LYS A 662 47.81 36.99 -5.09
N THR A 663 47.49 37.06 -6.37
CA THR A 663 48.39 37.49 -7.44
C THR A 663 47.59 38.35 -8.40
#